data_AF-C8Z933-F1
#
_entry.id   AF-C8Z933-F1
#
_cell.length_a   1.000
_cell.length_b   1.000
_cell.length_c   1.000
_cell.angle_alpha   90.00
_cell.angle_beta   90.00
_cell.angle_gamma   90.00
#
_symmetry.space_group_name_H-M   'P 1'
#
loop_
_entity.id
_entity.type
_entity.pdbx_description
1 polymer ?
#
loop_
_entity_poly.entity_id
_entity_poly.type
_entity_poly.pdbx_seq_one_letter_code
_entity_poly.pdbx_strand_id
1 'polypeptide(L)'
;MRSSILFLLKLMKIMDVQQQQEAMSSEDRFQELVDSLKPRTAHQYKTYYTKYIQWCQLNQIIPTPEDNSVNSVPYKDLPISAELIHWFLLDTLITDDKPGEKREETEDLDEEEENSFKIATLKKIIGSLNFLSKLCKVHENPNANIDTKYLESVTKLHTHWIDSQKAITTNETNNTNTQVLCPPLLKVSLNLWNPETNHLSEKFFKTCSEKLRFLVDFQLRSYLNLSFEERSKIRFGSLKLGKRDRDAIIYHKVTHSAEKKDTPGHHQLLALLPQDCPFICPQTTLAAYLYLRFYGIPSVSKGDGFPNLNADENGSLLQDIPILRGKSLTTYPREETFSNYYTTVFRYCHLPYKRREYFNKCNLVYPTWDEDTFRTFFNEENHGNWLEQPEAFAFPDKIPFDFKKIMNFKSPYTSYSTNAKKDPFPPPKDLLVQIFPEIDEYKRHDYEGLSQNSRDFLDLMEVLRERFLSNLPWIYKFFPNHDIFQDPIFGNSDFQSYFNDKTIHSKGSPILSFDILPGFNKIYKNKTNFYSLLIERPSQLTFASSHNPDTHPTQKQESEGPLQMSQLDTTQLNELLKQQSFEYVQFQTLSNFQILLSVFNKIFEKLEMKKSSRGYILHQLNLFKITLDERIKKSKIDDADKFIRDNQPIKKEENIVNEDGPNTSRRTKRPKQIRLLSIADSSDESSTEDSNVFKKDGESIEDGAYGENEDENDSEMQEQLKSMINELINSKISTFLRDQMDQFELKINALLDKILEEKVTRIIEQKLGSHTGQFSTLKRPQLYMTEEHNVGFDMEVPKKLRTSGKYAETVKDNDDHQAMSTTASPSPEQDQEAKSYTDEQEFMLDKSIDSIEGIILEWFTPNAKYANQCVHSMNKSGNKSWRANCEALYKERKSIVEFYIYLVNHESLDRYKAVDICEKLRDQNEGSFSRLAKFLRKWRHDHQNSFDGLLVYLSN
;
A
#
# COMPACT_ATOMS: atom_id res chain seq x y z
N MET A 1 38.61 -52.01 37.38
CA MET A 1 39.08 -51.11 38.45
C MET A 1 38.92 -49.64 38.06
N ARG A 2 39.91 -48.91 37.48
CA ARG A 2 39.81 -47.43 37.28
C ARG A 2 38.52 -46.96 36.58
N SER A 3 38.09 -47.60 35.50
CA SER A 3 36.83 -47.28 34.81
C SER A 3 35.58 -47.53 35.70
N SER A 4 35.55 -48.66 36.43
CA SER A 4 34.51 -49.01 37.40
C SER A 4 34.40 -47.96 38.52
N ILE A 5 35.53 -47.44 38.99
CA ILE A 5 35.59 -46.39 40.02
C ILE A 5 35.07 -45.05 39.47
N LEU A 6 35.40 -44.68 38.22
CA LEU A 6 34.79 -43.51 37.57
C LEU A 6 33.28 -43.66 37.41
N PHE A 7 32.79 -44.85 37.08
CA PHE A 7 31.35 -45.10 36.94
C PHE A 7 30.61 -44.99 38.29
N LEU A 8 31.19 -45.55 39.36
CA LEU A 8 30.67 -45.39 40.73
C LEU A 8 30.73 -43.93 41.20
N LEU A 9 31.82 -43.20 40.96
CA LEU A 9 31.89 -41.76 41.28
C LEU A 9 30.86 -40.93 40.49
N LYS A 10 30.54 -41.33 39.25
CA LYS A 10 29.52 -40.66 38.44
C LYS A 10 28.11 -41.00 38.93
N LEU A 11 27.85 -42.23 39.35
CA LEU A 11 26.60 -42.62 40.02
C LEU A 11 26.44 -41.91 41.37
N MET A 12 27.49 -41.87 42.20
CA MET A 12 27.46 -41.11 43.46
C MET A 12 27.18 -39.63 43.21
N LYS A 13 27.79 -38.99 42.20
CA LYS A 13 27.43 -37.61 41.86
C LYS A 13 26.00 -37.42 41.36
N ILE A 14 25.40 -38.43 40.74
CA ILE A 14 23.98 -38.39 40.34
C ILE A 14 23.08 -38.57 41.57
N MET A 15 23.44 -39.48 42.48
CA MET A 15 22.75 -39.68 43.76
C MET A 15 22.88 -38.48 44.70
N ASP A 16 24.05 -37.84 44.78
CA ASP A 16 24.26 -36.58 45.52
C ASP A 16 23.36 -35.48 44.97
N VAL A 17 23.25 -35.34 43.64
CA VAL A 17 22.38 -34.35 43.00
C VAL A 17 20.89 -34.67 43.21
N GLN A 18 20.50 -35.95 43.17
CA GLN A 18 19.13 -36.35 43.50
C GLN A 18 18.80 -36.12 44.98
N GLN A 19 19.70 -36.48 45.91
CA GLN A 19 19.53 -36.24 47.34
C GLN A 19 19.55 -34.75 47.68
N GLN A 20 20.36 -33.93 47.00
CA GLN A 20 20.29 -32.47 47.12
C GLN A 20 18.99 -31.88 46.55
N GLN A 21 18.42 -32.48 45.51
CA GLN A 21 17.10 -32.07 45.00
C GLN A 21 15.95 -32.52 45.93
N GLU A 22 16.06 -33.67 46.58
CA GLU A 22 15.09 -34.18 47.56
C GLU A 22 15.22 -33.51 48.94
N ALA A 23 16.36 -32.90 49.27
CA ALA A 23 16.64 -32.31 50.59
C ALA A 23 16.54 -30.77 50.67
N MET A 24 16.04 -30.08 49.64
CA MET A 24 15.60 -28.68 49.78
C MET A 24 14.14 -28.63 50.23
N SER A 25 13.83 -27.84 51.25
CA SER A 25 12.45 -27.60 51.69
C SER A 25 11.62 -26.97 50.57
N SER A 26 10.30 -27.20 50.61
CA SER A 26 9.36 -26.41 49.81
C SER A 26 9.46 -24.91 50.14
N GLU A 27 9.87 -24.57 51.36
CA GLU A 27 10.13 -23.20 51.82
C GLU A 27 11.42 -22.62 51.21
N ASP A 28 12.49 -23.42 51.05
CA ASP A 28 13.73 -22.97 50.38
C ASP A 28 13.46 -22.64 48.91
N ARG A 29 12.72 -23.53 48.23
CA ARG A 29 12.28 -23.34 46.84
C ARG A 29 11.33 -22.14 46.70
N PHE A 30 10.55 -21.83 47.74
CA PHE A 30 9.70 -20.63 47.78
C PHE A 30 10.56 -19.36 47.94
N GLN A 31 11.59 -19.38 48.80
CA GLN A 31 12.51 -18.26 48.99
C GLN A 31 13.28 -17.93 47.70
N GLU A 32 13.88 -18.93 47.04
CA GLU A 32 14.52 -18.74 45.72
C GLU A 32 13.55 -18.20 44.67
N LEU A 33 12.30 -18.67 44.66
CA LEU A 33 11.28 -18.24 43.71
C LEU A 33 10.83 -16.80 43.96
N VAL A 34 10.75 -16.35 45.22
CA VAL A 34 10.49 -14.95 45.59
C VAL A 34 11.67 -14.06 45.20
N ASP A 35 12.90 -14.43 45.57
CA ASP A 35 14.11 -13.65 45.30
C ASP A 35 14.46 -13.59 43.79
N SER A 36 13.94 -14.52 42.98
CA SER A 36 14.06 -14.48 41.52
C SER A 36 13.37 -13.27 40.85
N LEU A 37 12.48 -12.56 41.58
CA LEU A 37 11.71 -11.43 41.04
C LEU A 37 11.92 -10.13 41.83
N LYS A 38 11.93 -9.01 41.11
CA LYS A 38 11.82 -7.68 41.74
C LYS A 38 10.44 -7.56 42.41
N PRO A 39 10.31 -6.98 43.62
CA PRO A 39 9.02 -6.89 44.33
C PRO A 39 7.88 -6.27 43.50
N ARG A 40 8.16 -5.23 42.70
CA ARG A 40 7.17 -4.65 41.77
C ARG A 40 6.67 -5.65 40.73
N THR A 41 7.55 -6.52 40.23
CA THR A 41 7.20 -7.58 39.27
C THR A 41 6.43 -8.72 39.95
N ALA A 42 6.80 -9.10 41.18
CA ALA A 42 6.05 -10.09 41.96
C ALA A 42 4.61 -9.61 42.26
N HIS A 43 4.44 -8.33 42.65
CA HIS A 43 3.11 -7.73 42.81
C HIS A 43 2.33 -7.66 41.48
N GLN A 44 2.97 -7.26 40.37
CA GLN A 44 2.34 -7.25 39.04
C GLN A 44 1.90 -8.65 38.61
N TYR A 45 2.75 -9.68 38.80
CA TYR A 45 2.38 -11.06 38.51
C TYR A 45 1.21 -11.51 39.38
N LYS A 46 1.16 -11.15 40.67
CA LYS A 46 0.00 -11.39 41.52
C LYS A 46 -1.27 -10.72 40.97
N THR A 47 -1.22 -9.46 40.54
CA THR A 47 -2.37 -8.81 39.88
C THR A 47 -2.83 -9.57 38.63
N TYR A 48 -1.91 -10.05 37.78
CA TYR A 48 -2.26 -10.77 36.56
C TYR A 48 -2.80 -12.18 36.84
N TYR A 49 -2.15 -12.98 37.69
CA TYR A 49 -2.62 -14.35 37.96
C TYR A 49 -3.87 -14.38 38.86
N THR A 50 -4.11 -13.35 39.68
CA THR A 50 -5.40 -13.20 40.39
C THR A 50 -6.57 -13.06 39.40
N LYS A 51 -6.40 -12.34 38.28
CA LYS A 51 -7.45 -12.28 37.23
C LYS A 51 -7.76 -13.65 36.63
N TYR A 52 -6.73 -14.48 36.40
CA TYR A 52 -6.91 -15.86 35.91
C TYR A 52 -7.72 -16.70 36.91
N ILE A 53 -7.37 -16.65 38.20
CA ILE A 53 -8.10 -17.38 39.25
C ILE A 53 -9.56 -16.89 39.35
N GLN A 54 -9.80 -15.59 39.24
CA GLN A 54 -11.15 -15.01 39.22
C GLN A 54 -11.97 -15.49 38.02
N TRP A 55 -11.38 -15.55 36.82
CA TRP A 55 -12.03 -16.12 35.63
C TRP A 55 -12.31 -17.62 35.81
N CYS A 56 -11.39 -18.41 36.38
CA CYS A 56 -11.63 -19.82 36.69
C CYS A 56 -12.78 -20.04 37.69
N GLN A 57 -12.99 -19.12 38.64
CA GLN A 57 -14.13 -19.15 39.57
C GLN A 57 -15.44 -18.76 38.89
N LEU A 58 -15.44 -17.68 38.10
CA LEU A 58 -16.61 -17.20 37.35
C LEU A 58 -17.12 -18.24 36.34
N ASN A 59 -16.21 -18.94 35.68
CA ASN A 59 -16.53 -19.99 34.69
C ASN A 59 -16.70 -21.39 35.32
N GLN A 60 -16.67 -21.51 36.66
CA GLN A 60 -16.83 -22.77 37.41
C GLN A 60 -15.79 -23.86 37.06
N ILE A 61 -14.62 -23.47 36.57
CA ILE A 61 -13.45 -24.33 36.33
C ILE A 61 -12.84 -24.79 37.66
N ILE A 62 -12.91 -23.94 38.68
CA ILE A 62 -12.69 -24.29 40.09
C ILE A 62 -13.90 -23.87 40.93
N PRO A 63 -14.23 -24.57 42.02
CA PRO A 63 -15.31 -24.17 42.91
C PRO A 63 -15.00 -22.82 43.56
N THR A 64 -15.98 -21.92 43.56
CA THR A 64 -15.93 -20.68 44.34
C THR A 64 -16.04 -21.03 45.83
N PRO A 65 -15.14 -20.56 46.70
CA PRO A 65 -15.26 -20.80 48.14
C PRO A 65 -16.51 -20.09 48.69
N GLU A 66 -17.28 -20.78 49.53
CA GLU A 66 -18.55 -20.25 50.09
C GLU A 66 -18.32 -19.06 51.05
N ASP A 67 -17.13 -19.00 51.67
CA ASP A 67 -16.73 -17.91 52.57
C ASP A 67 -16.22 -16.67 51.81
N ASN A 68 -17.08 -15.65 51.72
CA ASN A 68 -16.77 -14.31 51.18
C ASN A 68 -15.66 -13.52 51.95
N SER A 69 -14.92 -14.16 52.87
CA SER A 69 -13.97 -13.50 53.78
C SER A 69 -12.50 -13.61 53.35
N VAL A 70 -12.11 -14.65 52.60
CA VAL A 70 -10.71 -14.82 52.15
C VAL A 70 -10.66 -15.43 50.75
N ASN A 71 -10.26 -14.61 49.76
CA ASN A 71 -9.86 -15.09 48.43
C ASN A 71 -8.49 -15.77 48.48
N SER A 72 -8.43 -16.95 49.13
CA SER A 72 -7.25 -17.79 49.18
C SER A 72 -7.01 -18.45 47.82
N VAL A 73 -5.75 -18.66 47.45
CA VAL A 73 -5.40 -19.31 46.18
C VAL A 73 -5.31 -20.82 46.42
N PRO A 74 -6.11 -21.66 45.75
CA PRO A 74 -6.07 -23.11 45.91
C PRO A 74 -4.87 -23.70 45.13
N TYR A 75 -3.65 -23.44 45.61
CA TYR A 75 -2.42 -23.78 44.88
C TYR A 75 -2.29 -25.25 44.48
N LYS A 76 -2.90 -26.18 45.25
CA LYS A 76 -2.88 -27.63 45.01
C LYS A 76 -3.80 -28.09 43.88
N ASP A 77 -4.97 -27.43 43.74
CA ASP A 77 -6.08 -27.93 42.93
C ASP A 77 -6.38 -27.06 41.70
N LEU A 78 -5.78 -25.87 41.62
CA LEU A 78 -5.90 -24.95 40.48
C LEU A 78 -5.33 -25.58 39.19
N PRO A 79 -6.15 -25.86 38.15
CA PRO A 79 -5.64 -26.37 36.89
C PRO A 79 -4.90 -25.26 36.14
N ILE A 80 -3.71 -25.57 35.61
CA ILE A 80 -2.90 -24.62 34.82
C ILE A 80 -2.25 -25.35 33.64
N SER A 81 -2.86 -25.20 32.47
CA SER A 81 -2.42 -25.77 31.18
C SER A 81 -2.32 -24.69 30.10
N ALA A 82 -1.74 -25.01 28.94
CA ALA A 82 -1.53 -24.02 27.87
C ALA A 82 -2.85 -23.52 27.27
N GLU A 83 -3.82 -24.42 27.11
CA GLU A 83 -5.13 -24.15 26.54
C GLU A 83 -6.05 -23.40 27.51
N LEU A 84 -6.03 -23.69 28.81
CA LEU A 84 -6.74 -22.87 29.81
C LEU A 84 -6.17 -21.45 29.92
N ILE A 85 -4.83 -21.30 29.86
CA ILE A 85 -4.19 -19.99 29.81
C ILE A 85 -4.60 -19.22 28.54
N HIS A 86 -4.69 -19.91 27.41
CA HIS A 86 -5.08 -19.29 26.13
C HIS A 86 -6.55 -18.92 26.09
N TRP A 87 -7.44 -19.73 26.65
CA TRP A 87 -8.87 -19.42 26.81
C TRP A 87 -9.06 -18.12 27.60
N PHE A 88 -8.45 -18.02 28.78
CA PHE A 88 -8.46 -16.80 29.60
C PHE A 88 -7.95 -15.58 28.83
N LEU A 89 -6.89 -15.72 28.03
CA LEU A 89 -6.35 -14.65 27.19
C LEU A 89 -7.31 -14.24 26.07
N LEU A 90 -8.03 -15.19 25.48
CA LEU A 90 -9.05 -14.93 24.46
C LEU A 90 -10.17 -14.09 25.07
N ASP A 91 -10.84 -14.61 26.09
CA ASP A 91 -12.03 -14.00 26.72
C ASP A 91 -11.77 -12.62 27.32
N THR A 92 -10.57 -12.37 27.89
CA THR A 92 -10.34 -11.21 28.77
C THR A 92 -9.35 -10.16 28.25
N LEU A 93 -8.56 -10.47 27.21
CA LEU A 93 -7.54 -9.56 26.66
C LEU A 93 -7.65 -9.39 25.15
N ILE A 94 -7.97 -10.46 24.42
CA ILE A 94 -8.01 -10.43 22.96
C ILE A 94 -9.39 -9.95 22.50
N THR A 95 -10.48 -10.49 23.04
CA THR A 95 -11.85 -10.08 22.66
C THR A 95 -12.43 -9.00 23.59
N ASP A 96 -11.64 -7.97 23.91
CA ASP A 96 -12.03 -6.81 24.75
C ASP A 96 -12.99 -5.86 24.01
N ASP A 97 -14.15 -6.39 23.62
CA ASP A 97 -15.23 -5.63 23.00
C ASP A 97 -16.05 -4.90 24.06
N LYS A 98 -15.72 -3.62 24.26
CA LYS A 98 -16.53 -2.70 25.06
C LYS A 98 -17.46 -1.92 24.13
N PRO A 99 -18.72 -2.34 23.91
CA PRO A 99 -19.62 -1.68 22.96
C PRO A 99 -19.97 -0.22 23.32
N GLY A 100 -19.61 0.26 24.51
CA GLY A 100 -19.71 1.68 24.91
C GLY A 100 -18.53 2.56 24.46
N GLU A 101 -17.30 2.07 24.57
CA GLU A 101 -16.05 2.84 24.31
C GLU A 101 -15.63 2.81 22.82
N LYS A 102 -16.20 1.88 22.04
CA LYS A 102 -15.86 1.54 20.63
C LYS A 102 -16.03 2.63 19.55
N ARG A 103 -16.14 3.90 19.95
CA ARG A 103 -16.06 5.06 19.04
C ARG A 103 -14.69 5.73 19.11
N GLU A 104 -13.92 5.44 20.16
CA GLU A 104 -12.60 5.99 20.41
C GLU A 104 -11.52 5.28 19.55
N GLU A 105 -11.76 4.03 19.11
CA GLU A 105 -11.00 3.29 18.09
C GLU A 105 -11.00 3.92 16.66
N THR A 106 -11.35 5.21 16.51
CA THR A 106 -11.45 5.88 15.19
C THR A 106 -10.11 6.48 14.72
N GLU A 107 -9.19 6.76 15.64
CA GLU A 107 -7.92 7.46 15.36
C GLU A 107 -6.74 6.47 15.33
N ASP A 108 -5.98 6.45 14.23
CA ASP A 108 -4.96 5.41 13.94
C ASP A 108 -3.88 5.29 15.03
N LEU A 109 -3.54 6.40 15.69
CA LEU A 109 -2.49 6.45 16.71
C LEU A 109 -2.92 5.77 18.02
N ASP A 110 -4.18 5.91 18.39
CA ASP A 110 -4.74 5.32 19.61
C ASP A 110 -4.93 3.80 19.42
N GLU A 111 -5.37 3.36 18.23
CA GLU A 111 -5.41 1.93 17.90
C GLU A 111 -3.99 1.31 17.91
N GLU A 112 -2.97 2.03 17.43
CA GLU A 112 -1.56 1.58 17.51
C GLU A 112 -1.06 1.46 18.97
N GLU A 113 -1.27 2.47 19.82
CA GLU A 113 -0.80 2.41 21.21
C GLU A 113 -1.57 1.35 22.01
N GLU A 114 -2.89 1.22 21.83
CA GLU A 114 -3.66 0.20 22.54
C GLU A 114 -3.29 -1.22 22.07
N ASN A 115 -3.10 -1.46 20.77
CA ASN A 115 -2.61 -2.74 20.26
C ASN A 115 -1.21 -3.08 20.80
N SER A 116 -0.32 -2.08 20.88
CA SER A 116 1.01 -2.19 21.50
C SER A 116 0.92 -2.53 23.01
N PHE A 117 -0.05 -1.93 23.72
CA PHE A 117 -0.32 -2.20 25.12
C PHE A 117 -0.92 -3.61 25.34
N LYS A 118 -1.86 -4.04 24.48
CA LYS A 118 -2.46 -5.39 24.46
C LYS A 118 -1.37 -6.46 24.33
N ILE A 119 -0.44 -6.33 23.38
CA ILE A 119 0.67 -7.30 23.25
C ILE A 119 1.71 -7.21 24.38
N ALA A 120 2.00 -6.01 24.90
CA ALA A 120 2.87 -5.86 26.07
C ALA A 120 2.24 -6.47 27.34
N THR A 121 0.91 -6.52 27.42
CA THR A 121 0.15 -7.13 28.52
C THR A 121 0.05 -8.65 28.36
N LEU A 122 -0.20 -9.16 27.14
CA LEU A 122 -0.15 -10.58 26.79
C LEU A 122 1.17 -11.24 27.29
N LYS A 123 2.30 -10.62 26.95
CA LYS A 123 3.64 -11.10 27.34
C LYS A 123 3.85 -11.10 28.87
N LYS A 124 3.26 -10.13 29.60
CA LYS A 124 3.30 -10.09 31.08
C LYS A 124 2.40 -11.14 31.73
N ILE A 125 1.21 -11.36 31.19
CA ILE A 125 0.26 -12.37 31.69
C ILE A 125 0.85 -13.77 31.51
N ILE A 126 1.35 -14.11 30.32
CA ILE A 126 2.02 -15.40 30.06
C ILE A 126 3.22 -15.58 31.01
N GLY A 127 4.03 -14.54 31.26
CA GLY A 127 5.10 -14.57 32.27
C GLY A 127 4.59 -14.85 33.69
N SER A 128 3.50 -14.20 34.10
CA SER A 128 2.90 -14.37 35.43
C SER A 128 2.27 -15.76 35.66
N LEU A 129 1.71 -16.37 34.61
CA LEU A 129 1.09 -17.70 34.70
C LEU A 129 2.14 -18.82 34.62
N ASN A 130 3.24 -18.61 33.90
CA ASN A 130 4.44 -19.45 34.03
C ASN A 130 5.06 -19.37 35.44
N PHE A 131 5.01 -18.21 36.09
CA PHE A 131 5.42 -18.07 37.50
C PHE A 131 4.44 -18.79 38.45
N LEU A 132 3.13 -18.65 38.24
CA LEU A 132 2.11 -19.33 39.04
C LEU A 132 2.19 -20.86 38.90
N SER A 133 2.44 -21.41 37.70
CA SER A 133 2.68 -22.85 37.50
C SER A 133 3.86 -23.35 38.34
N LYS A 134 4.98 -22.62 38.39
CA LYS A 134 6.12 -22.95 39.28
C LYS A 134 5.71 -22.94 40.75
N LEU A 135 4.93 -21.95 41.17
CA LEU A 135 4.44 -21.82 42.54
C LEU A 135 3.50 -22.97 42.92
N CYS A 136 2.56 -23.35 42.04
CA CYS A 136 1.69 -24.52 42.22
C CYS A 136 2.49 -25.83 42.27
N LYS A 137 3.58 -25.96 41.50
CA LYS A 137 4.50 -27.11 41.58
C LYS A 137 5.31 -27.19 42.88
N VAL A 138 5.62 -26.06 43.52
CA VAL A 138 6.18 -26.05 44.90
C VAL A 138 5.15 -26.54 45.92
N HIS A 139 3.84 -26.36 45.64
CA HIS A 139 2.74 -26.92 46.42
C HIS A 139 2.25 -28.32 45.96
N GLU A 140 3.03 -29.02 45.13
CA GLU A 140 2.78 -30.39 44.65
C GLU A 140 1.54 -30.58 43.77
N ASN A 141 1.07 -29.53 43.10
CA ASN A 141 -0.06 -29.60 42.17
C ASN A 141 0.26 -30.47 40.92
N PRO A 142 -0.51 -31.55 40.66
CA PRO A 142 -0.24 -32.45 39.53
C PRO A 142 -0.69 -31.87 38.17
N ASN A 143 -1.64 -30.93 38.15
CA ASN A 143 -2.29 -30.40 36.96
C ASN A 143 -1.81 -28.98 36.58
N ALA A 144 -0.57 -28.64 36.94
CA ALA A 144 0.05 -27.33 36.70
C ALA A 144 1.06 -27.34 35.53
N ASN A 145 0.84 -28.15 34.49
CA ASN A 145 1.77 -28.37 33.38
C ASN A 145 1.45 -27.51 32.14
N ILE A 146 2.29 -26.51 31.88
CA ILE A 146 2.20 -25.62 30.71
C ILE A 146 3.14 -26.14 29.60
N ASP A 147 2.64 -26.34 28.38
CA ASP A 147 3.50 -26.30 27.19
C ASP A 147 3.82 -24.85 26.83
N THR A 148 5.10 -24.47 26.99
CA THR A 148 5.53 -23.11 26.64
C THR A 148 5.54 -22.88 25.14
N LYS A 149 5.70 -23.92 24.31
CA LYS A 149 5.80 -23.78 22.84
C LYS A 149 4.49 -23.31 22.23
N TYR A 150 3.35 -23.78 22.76
CA TYR A 150 2.03 -23.27 22.42
C TYR A 150 1.92 -21.77 22.74
N LEU A 151 2.25 -21.34 23.97
CA LEU A 151 2.13 -19.94 24.39
C LEU A 151 3.17 -19.01 23.72
N GLU A 152 4.36 -19.53 23.39
CA GLU A 152 5.35 -18.87 22.52
C GLU A 152 4.79 -18.69 21.10
N SER A 153 3.99 -19.63 20.60
CA SER A 153 3.34 -19.53 19.30
C SER A 153 2.18 -18.54 19.29
N VAL A 154 1.35 -18.48 20.34
CA VAL A 154 0.36 -17.40 20.57
C VAL A 154 1.06 -16.04 20.61
N THR A 155 2.15 -15.94 21.37
CA THR A 155 2.95 -14.71 21.47
C THR A 155 3.52 -14.27 20.12
N LYS A 156 3.99 -15.24 19.30
CA LYS A 156 4.51 -15.02 17.95
C LYS A 156 3.41 -14.63 16.96
N LEU A 157 2.21 -15.20 17.08
CA LEU A 157 1.02 -14.88 16.27
C LEU A 157 0.64 -13.40 16.43
N HIS A 158 0.41 -12.94 17.67
CA HIS A 158 0.09 -11.53 17.93
C HIS A 158 1.26 -10.60 17.61
N THR A 159 2.51 -11.00 17.85
CA THR A 159 3.69 -10.21 17.44
C THR A 159 3.69 -9.99 15.92
N HIS A 160 3.50 -11.05 15.14
CA HIS A 160 3.44 -10.95 13.68
C HIS A 160 2.29 -10.07 13.19
N TRP A 161 1.10 -10.17 13.80
CA TRP A 161 -0.06 -9.35 13.43
C TRP A 161 0.19 -7.86 13.70
N ILE A 162 0.64 -7.48 14.91
CA ILE A 162 0.90 -6.07 15.26
C ILE A 162 2.08 -5.49 14.48
N ASP A 163 3.17 -6.25 14.32
CA ASP A 163 4.30 -5.83 13.47
C ASP A 163 3.85 -5.60 12.01
N SER A 164 2.87 -6.38 11.52
CA SER A 164 2.33 -6.20 10.16
C SER A 164 1.44 -4.97 10.01
N GLN A 165 0.64 -4.61 11.01
CA GLN A 165 -0.16 -3.37 10.97
C GLN A 165 0.75 -2.14 11.07
N LYS A 166 1.72 -2.15 12.01
CA LYS A 166 2.72 -1.09 12.15
C LYS A 166 3.58 -0.89 10.89
N ALA A 167 3.83 -1.96 10.12
CA ALA A 167 4.50 -1.82 8.84
C ALA A 167 3.70 -0.96 7.85
N ILE A 168 2.38 -1.06 7.82
CA ILE A 168 1.49 -0.31 6.91
C ILE A 168 1.50 1.19 7.25
N THR A 169 1.58 1.55 8.52
CA THR A 169 1.63 2.96 8.96
C THR A 169 3.04 3.57 8.83
N THR A 170 4.10 2.77 9.04
CA THR A 170 5.50 3.22 8.96
C THR A 170 6.07 3.23 7.53
N ASN A 171 5.43 4.02 6.65
CA ASN A 171 5.74 4.10 5.21
C ASN A 171 7.20 4.46 4.87
N GLU A 172 7.86 5.28 5.70
CA GLU A 172 9.22 5.77 5.46
C GLU A 172 10.35 4.79 5.86
N THR A 173 10.03 3.53 6.16
CA THR A 173 11.03 2.56 6.67
C THR A 173 12.13 2.22 5.65
N ASN A 174 11.83 2.20 4.34
CA ASN A 174 12.77 1.87 3.27
C ASN A 174 12.31 2.41 1.91
N ASN A 175 13.21 2.44 0.92
CA ASN A 175 12.89 2.75 -0.48
C ASN A 175 11.91 1.78 -1.18
N THR A 176 11.44 0.74 -0.48
CA THR A 176 10.45 -0.25 -0.93
C THR A 176 9.02 0.14 -0.54
N ASN A 177 8.70 1.43 -0.42
CA ASN A 177 7.41 1.96 0.03
C ASN A 177 6.21 1.33 -0.73
N THR A 178 6.33 1.09 -2.05
CA THR A 178 5.31 0.39 -2.87
C THR A 178 5.03 -1.07 -2.47
N GLN A 179 5.97 -1.75 -1.80
CA GLN A 179 5.81 -3.10 -1.26
C GLN A 179 5.29 -3.09 0.19
N VAL A 180 5.51 -1.99 0.92
CA VAL A 180 4.88 -1.72 2.22
C VAL A 180 3.38 -1.50 2.03
N LEU A 181 3.01 -0.67 1.05
CA LEU A 181 1.61 -0.44 0.70
C LEU A 181 0.90 -1.71 0.18
N CYS A 182 1.60 -2.62 -0.52
CA CYS A 182 0.96 -3.69 -1.28
C CYS A 182 1.26 -5.12 -0.75
N PRO A 183 0.30 -5.82 -0.12
CA PRO A 183 0.53 -7.17 0.37
C PRO A 183 0.61 -8.17 -0.81
N PRO A 184 1.61 -9.08 -0.84
CA PRO A 184 1.77 -10.08 -1.90
C PRO A 184 0.52 -10.90 -2.20
N LEU A 185 -0.26 -11.22 -1.15
CA LEU A 185 -1.53 -11.93 -1.24
C LEU A 185 -2.52 -11.27 -2.21
N LEU A 186 -2.69 -9.95 -2.12
CA LEU A 186 -3.59 -9.18 -2.97
C LEU A 186 -3.02 -9.00 -4.39
N LYS A 187 -1.74 -8.63 -4.50
CA LYS A 187 -1.07 -8.40 -5.78
C LYS A 187 -1.08 -9.65 -6.66
N VAL A 188 -0.72 -10.81 -6.11
CA VAL A 188 -0.74 -12.09 -6.84
C VAL A 188 -2.16 -12.50 -7.18
N SER A 189 -3.09 -12.45 -6.23
CA SER A 189 -4.47 -12.91 -6.48
C SER A 189 -5.14 -12.14 -7.62
N LEU A 190 -5.14 -10.80 -7.58
CA LEU A 190 -5.82 -10.02 -8.61
C LEU A 190 -5.20 -10.18 -10.00
N ASN A 191 -3.88 -10.38 -10.10
CA ASN A 191 -3.21 -10.62 -11.38
C ASN A 191 -3.40 -12.04 -11.92
N LEU A 192 -3.67 -13.04 -11.07
CA LEU A 192 -3.96 -14.42 -11.50
C LEU A 192 -5.43 -14.63 -11.85
N TRP A 193 -6.35 -13.82 -11.32
CA TRP A 193 -7.74 -13.75 -11.77
C TRP A 193 -7.93 -13.05 -13.13
N ASN A 194 -6.92 -12.33 -13.63
CA ASN A 194 -7.01 -11.68 -14.94
C ASN A 194 -6.87 -12.72 -16.08
N PRO A 195 -7.83 -12.83 -17.02
CA PRO A 195 -7.67 -13.67 -18.22
C PRO A 195 -6.63 -13.11 -19.20
N GLU A 196 -6.57 -11.80 -19.40
CA GLU A 196 -5.71 -11.10 -20.37
C GLU A 196 -4.31 -10.81 -19.77
N THR A 197 -3.36 -11.75 -19.93
CA THR A 197 -2.01 -11.65 -19.32
C THR A 197 -0.89 -12.00 -20.31
N ASN A 198 -0.71 -11.20 -21.35
CA ASN A 198 0.18 -11.45 -22.48
C ASN A 198 1.68 -11.49 -22.11
N HIS A 199 2.05 -10.91 -20.97
CA HIS A 199 3.42 -10.87 -20.44
C HIS A 199 3.65 -11.91 -19.33
N LEU A 200 2.61 -12.63 -18.91
CA LEU A 200 2.74 -13.86 -18.11
C LEU A 200 3.19 -15.01 -19.04
N SER A 201 3.72 -16.10 -18.48
CA SER A 201 4.30 -17.14 -19.34
C SER A 201 3.24 -18.04 -19.98
N GLU A 202 3.02 -17.83 -21.28
CA GLU A 202 2.32 -18.71 -22.23
C GLU A 202 2.79 -20.18 -22.26
N LYS A 203 3.89 -20.52 -21.60
CA LYS A 203 4.32 -21.92 -21.40
C LYS A 203 3.61 -22.60 -20.22
N PHE A 204 3.07 -21.83 -19.29
CA PHE A 204 2.70 -22.28 -17.94
C PHE A 204 1.29 -21.87 -17.49
N PHE A 205 0.71 -20.82 -18.08
CA PHE A 205 -0.53 -20.18 -17.64
C PHE A 205 -1.49 -19.87 -18.80
N LYS A 206 -1.69 -20.84 -19.71
CA LYS A 206 -2.49 -20.64 -20.93
C LYS A 206 -4.00 -20.51 -20.68
N THR A 207 -4.48 -21.09 -19.58
CA THR A 207 -5.91 -21.14 -19.24
C THR A 207 -6.13 -20.56 -17.86
N CYS A 208 -7.32 -20.01 -17.59
CA CYS A 208 -7.65 -19.56 -16.25
C CYS A 208 -7.76 -20.74 -15.28
N SER A 209 -8.08 -21.95 -15.76
CA SER A 209 -7.98 -23.18 -14.95
C SER A 209 -6.57 -23.41 -14.37
N GLU A 210 -5.51 -23.19 -15.16
CA GLU A 210 -4.13 -23.28 -14.67
C GLU A 210 -3.74 -22.12 -13.74
N LYS A 211 -4.22 -20.90 -14.03
CA LYS A 211 -4.01 -19.72 -13.17
C LYS A 211 -4.67 -19.92 -11.79
N LEU A 212 -5.94 -20.31 -11.76
CA LEU A 212 -6.68 -20.59 -10.52
C LEU A 212 -6.11 -21.79 -9.77
N ARG A 213 -5.66 -22.85 -10.45
CA ARG A 213 -4.95 -23.97 -9.82
C ARG A 213 -3.71 -23.50 -9.06
N PHE A 214 -2.90 -22.63 -9.67
CA PHE A 214 -1.77 -22.04 -8.96
C PHE A 214 -2.23 -21.13 -7.81
N LEU A 215 -3.26 -20.32 -8.03
CA LEU A 215 -3.74 -19.37 -7.04
C LEU A 215 -4.30 -20.06 -5.78
N VAL A 216 -4.92 -21.24 -5.92
CA VAL A 216 -5.35 -22.05 -4.78
C VAL A 216 -4.14 -22.58 -3.98
N ASP A 217 -3.07 -23.08 -4.62
CA ASP A 217 -1.85 -23.47 -3.86
C ASP A 217 -1.22 -22.28 -3.13
N PHE A 218 -1.21 -21.12 -3.78
CA PHE A 218 -0.72 -19.87 -3.20
C PHE A 218 -1.56 -19.40 -2.00
N GLN A 219 -2.89 -19.40 -2.12
CA GLN A 219 -3.81 -19.04 -1.03
C GLN A 219 -3.78 -20.08 0.10
N LEU A 220 -3.73 -21.38 -0.21
CA LEU A 220 -3.52 -22.45 0.80
C LEU A 220 -2.20 -22.25 1.54
N ARG A 221 -1.11 -21.87 0.85
CA ARG A 221 0.14 -21.48 1.51
C ARG A 221 -0.07 -20.26 2.40
N SER A 222 -0.67 -19.17 1.91
CA SER A 222 -0.84 -17.93 2.67
C SER A 222 -1.72 -18.10 3.92
N TYR A 223 -2.86 -18.76 3.81
CA TYR A 223 -3.84 -18.87 4.90
C TYR A 223 -3.54 -20.03 5.87
N LEU A 224 -3.01 -21.16 5.40
CA LEU A 224 -2.76 -22.33 6.26
C LEU A 224 -1.33 -22.41 6.80
N ASN A 225 -0.40 -21.63 6.27
CA ASN A 225 1.04 -21.68 6.59
C ASN A 225 1.68 -23.08 6.45
N LEU A 226 1.17 -23.91 5.54
CA LEU A 226 1.64 -25.27 5.26
C LEU A 226 2.80 -25.33 4.26
N SER A 227 3.73 -26.27 4.48
CA SER A 227 4.79 -26.61 3.52
C SER A 227 4.23 -27.28 2.25
N PHE A 228 5.00 -27.31 1.17
CA PHE A 228 4.53 -27.89 -0.10
C PHE A 228 4.11 -29.36 0.03
N GLU A 229 4.89 -30.16 0.78
CA GLU A 229 4.56 -31.56 1.06
C GLU A 229 3.18 -31.69 1.74
N GLU A 230 2.88 -30.82 2.69
CA GLU A 230 1.62 -30.84 3.46
C GLU A 230 0.43 -30.37 2.61
N ARG A 231 0.63 -29.39 1.72
CA ARG A 231 -0.39 -28.98 0.73
C ARG A 231 -0.67 -30.09 -0.29
N SER A 232 0.35 -30.86 -0.69
CA SER A 232 0.21 -31.99 -1.61
C SER A 232 -0.58 -33.18 -1.02
N LYS A 233 -0.74 -33.23 0.31
CA LYS A 233 -1.52 -34.23 1.05
C LYS A 233 -3.00 -33.88 1.25
N ILE A 234 -3.45 -32.66 0.93
CA ILE A 234 -4.86 -32.27 1.04
C ILE A 234 -5.70 -33.04 0.01
N ARG A 235 -6.85 -33.58 0.44
CA ARG A 235 -7.82 -34.32 -0.37
C ARG A 235 -9.21 -33.70 -0.25
N PHE A 236 -10.12 -34.10 -1.12
CA PHE A 236 -11.54 -33.72 -1.01
C PHE A 236 -12.13 -34.20 0.33
N GLY A 237 -11.88 -35.44 0.72
CA GLY A 237 -12.36 -36.03 1.98
C GLY A 237 -11.67 -35.50 3.25
N SER A 238 -10.59 -34.73 3.13
CA SER A 238 -9.91 -34.08 4.27
C SER A 238 -10.52 -32.74 4.65
N LEU A 239 -11.36 -32.16 3.79
CA LEU A 239 -12.04 -30.89 4.02
C LEU A 239 -13.46 -31.15 4.53
N LYS A 240 -13.87 -30.43 5.56
CA LYS A 240 -15.20 -30.48 6.18
C LYS A 240 -15.69 -29.06 6.44
N LEU A 241 -16.98 -28.87 6.69
CA LEU A 241 -17.48 -27.60 7.23
C LEU A 241 -17.34 -27.56 8.75
N GLY A 242 -17.23 -26.35 9.31
CA GLY A 242 -17.37 -26.13 10.75
C GLY A 242 -18.76 -26.53 11.27
N LYS A 243 -18.81 -27.03 12.50
CA LYS A 243 -20.06 -27.34 13.20
C LYS A 243 -20.62 -26.12 13.92
N ARG A 244 -19.74 -25.32 14.52
CA ARG A 244 -20.07 -24.03 15.16
C ARG A 244 -20.14 -22.93 14.11
N ASP A 245 -19.19 -22.91 13.19
CA ASP A 245 -19.07 -21.91 12.13
C ASP A 245 -19.13 -22.58 10.75
N ARG A 246 -20.34 -22.69 10.20
CA ARG A 246 -20.58 -23.28 8.87
C ARG A 246 -19.99 -22.46 7.71
N ASP A 247 -19.54 -21.23 7.95
CA ASP A 247 -18.83 -20.45 6.94
C ASP A 247 -17.33 -20.83 6.90
N ALA A 248 -16.81 -21.58 7.87
CA ALA A 248 -15.43 -22.08 7.87
C ALA A 248 -15.30 -23.46 7.20
N ILE A 249 -14.32 -23.59 6.30
CA ILE A 249 -13.86 -24.90 5.82
C ILE A 249 -12.71 -25.36 6.73
N ILE A 250 -12.90 -26.49 7.41
CA ILE A 250 -11.95 -27.10 8.33
C ILE A 250 -11.13 -28.16 7.60
N TYR A 251 -9.81 -28.07 7.69
CA TYR A 251 -8.88 -29.14 7.36
C TYR A 251 -8.39 -29.79 8.66
N HIS A 252 -8.88 -31.00 8.94
CA HIS A 252 -8.44 -31.78 10.10
C HIS A 252 -7.33 -32.76 9.69
N LYS A 253 -6.09 -32.41 10.02
CA LYS A 253 -4.90 -33.21 9.77
C LYS A 253 -4.58 -34.05 11.02
N VAL A 254 -5.05 -35.30 11.02
CA VAL A 254 -4.60 -36.32 11.98
C VAL A 254 -3.26 -36.88 11.52
N THR A 255 -2.27 -36.87 12.39
CA THR A 255 -0.94 -37.43 12.13
C THR A 255 -0.65 -38.53 13.16
N HIS A 256 -0.61 -39.78 12.71
CA HIS A 256 -0.10 -40.89 13.52
C HIS A 256 1.41 -41.05 13.27
N SER A 257 2.16 -41.23 14.35
CA SER A 257 3.59 -41.56 14.31
C SER A 257 3.78 -42.99 13.78
N ALA A 258 4.23 -43.10 12.52
CA ALA A 258 4.45 -44.40 11.89
C ALA A 258 5.69 -45.15 12.41
N GLU A 259 6.60 -44.45 13.09
CA GLU A 259 7.90 -44.99 13.53
C GLU A 259 7.91 -45.48 14.99
N LYS A 260 6.89 -45.15 15.79
CA LYS A 260 6.71 -45.65 17.16
C LYS A 260 5.23 -45.91 17.45
N LYS A 261 4.89 -47.14 17.83
CA LYS A 261 3.52 -47.54 18.18
C LYS A 261 3.02 -46.94 19.50
N ASP A 262 3.92 -46.36 20.29
CA ASP A 262 3.70 -45.98 21.70
C ASP A 262 3.57 -44.45 21.89
N THR A 263 3.28 -43.69 20.83
CA THR A 263 3.12 -42.23 20.87
C THR A 263 1.71 -41.81 20.45
N PRO A 264 1.03 -40.89 21.18
CA PRO A 264 -0.33 -40.44 20.87
C PRO A 264 -0.55 -39.90 19.44
N GLY A 265 -1.80 -39.94 18.97
CA GLY A 265 -2.22 -39.23 17.76
C GLY A 265 -1.98 -37.72 17.89
N HIS A 266 -1.54 -37.08 16.82
CA HIS A 266 -1.33 -35.62 16.79
C HIS A 266 -2.38 -34.96 15.89
N HIS A 267 -3.13 -34.01 16.44
CA HIS A 267 -4.26 -33.35 15.80
C HIS A 267 -3.88 -31.91 15.43
N GLN A 268 -3.82 -31.59 14.14
CA GLN A 268 -3.69 -30.21 13.68
C GLN A 268 -4.96 -29.83 12.93
N LEU A 269 -5.68 -28.81 13.42
CA LEU A 269 -6.88 -28.29 12.78
C LEU A 269 -6.58 -26.89 12.22
N LEU A 270 -7.02 -26.64 10.99
CA LEU A 270 -6.80 -25.40 10.26
C LEU A 270 -8.10 -24.96 9.58
N ALA A 271 -8.30 -23.64 9.41
CA ALA A 271 -9.54 -23.09 8.85
C ALA A 271 -9.28 -22.19 7.62
N LEU A 272 -10.15 -22.29 6.61
CA LEU A 272 -10.29 -21.32 5.53
C LEU A 272 -11.63 -20.58 5.67
N LEU A 273 -11.56 -19.30 6.00
CA LEU A 273 -12.72 -18.40 6.08
C LEU A 273 -13.00 -17.70 4.74
N PRO A 274 -14.25 -17.24 4.50
CA PRO A 274 -14.54 -16.35 3.39
C PRO A 274 -13.86 -15.00 3.61
N GLN A 275 -13.37 -14.41 2.52
CA GLN A 275 -12.91 -13.04 2.50
C GLN A 275 -13.96 -12.14 1.89
N ASP A 276 -13.92 -10.87 2.25
CA ASP A 276 -14.89 -9.86 1.83
C ASP A 276 -14.55 -9.38 0.41
N CYS A 277 -13.25 -9.34 0.09
CA CYS A 277 -12.74 -9.19 -1.28
C CYS A 277 -12.82 -10.54 -2.04
N PRO A 278 -13.57 -10.62 -3.16
CA PRO A 278 -13.79 -11.86 -3.92
C PRO A 278 -12.50 -12.56 -4.37
N PHE A 279 -11.50 -11.78 -4.79
CA PHE A 279 -10.33 -12.28 -5.51
C PHE A 279 -9.30 -12.97 -4.60
N ILE A 280 -9.22 -12.57 -3.33
CA ILE A 280 -8.38 -13.24 -2.32
C ILE A 280 -9.13 -14.35 -1.59
N CYS A 281 -10.45 -14.44 -1.72
CA CYS A 281 -11.26 -15.43 -1.02
C CYS A 281 -10.87 -16.86 -1.42
N PRO A 282 -10.37 -17.69 -0.48
CA PRO A 282 -9.92 -19.05 -0.80
C PRO A 282 -11.09 -19.95 -1.21
N GLN A 283 -12.27 -19.70 -0.66
CA GLN A 283 -13.50 -20.44 -0.98
C GLN A 283 -13.96 -20.15 -2.41
N THR A 284 -14.08 -18.87 -2.78
CA THR A 284 -14.47 -18.43 -4.13
C THR A 284 -13.46 -18.90 -5.19
N THR A 285 -12.16 -18.82 -4.88
CA THR A 285 -11.10 -19.27 -5.79
C THR A 285 -11.08 -20.80 -5.95
N LEU A 286 -11.27 -21.55 -4.86
CA LEU A 286 -11.39 -23.00 -4.90
C LEU A 286 -12.63 -23.43 -5.69
N ALA A 287 -13.79 -22.82 -5.44
CA ALA A 287 -15.03 -23.13 -6.15
C ALA A 287 -14.92 -22.85 -7.66
N ALA A 288 -14.33 -21.71 -8.04
CA ALA A 288 -14.04 -21.37 -9.43
C ALA A 288 -13.07 -22.36 -10.11
N TYR A 289 -12.03 -22.79 -9.39
CA TYR A 289 -11.14 -23.85 -9.85
C TYR A 289 -11.88 -25.18 -10.02
N LEU A 290 -12.74 -25.58 -9.07
CA LEU A 290 -13.49 -26.83 -9.15
C LEU A 290 -14.55 -26.82 -10.26
N TYR A 291 -15.18 -25.68 -10.55
CA TYR A 291 -16.06 -25.50 -11.71
C TYR A 291 -15.30 -25.76 -13.03
N LEU A 292 -14.17 -25.06 -13.25
CA LEU A 292 -13.31 -25.29 -14.42
C LEU A 292 -12.57 -26.65 -14.41
N ARG A 293 -12.54 -27.36 -13.27
CA ARG A 293 -12.01 -28.73 -13.18
C ARG A 293 -13.05 -29.74 -13.61
N PHE A 294 -14.29 -29.67 -13.12
CA PHE A 294 -15.32 -30.68 -13.37
C PHE A 294 -15.98 -30.50 -14.74
N TYR A 295 -16.36 -29.27 -15.11
CA TYR A 295 -17.07 -28.99 -16.37
C TYR A 295 -16.10 -28.60 -17.50
N GLY A 296 -15.04 -27.86 -17.17
CA GLY A 296 -14.07 -27.36 -18.15
C GLY A 296 -14.56 -26.07 -18.81
N ILE A 297 -14.44 -25.99 -20.13
CA ILE A 297 -14.98 -24.92 -20.98
C ILE A 297 -15.77 -25.61 -22.10
N PRO A 298 -17.12 -25.48 -22.16
CA PRO A 298 -17.97 -26.34 -23.02
C PRO A 298 -17.56 -26.44 -24.50
N SER A 299 -17.01 -25.36 -25.06
CA SER A 299 -16.60 -25.24 -26.46
C SER A 299 -15.10 -25.49 -26.72
N VAL A 300 -14.25 -25.59 -25.67
CA VAL A 300 -12.77 -25.59 -25.81
C VAL A 300 -12.11 -26.79 -25.15
N SER A 301 -12.55 -27.20 -23.95
CA SER A 301 -11.98 -28.37 -23.27
C SER A 301 -12.96 -29.02 -22.29
N LYS A 302 -13.15 -30.33 -22.40
CA LYS A 302 -13.98 -31.09 -21.46
C LYS A 302 -13.25 -31.21 -20.11
N GLY A 303 -13.97 -30.96 -19.02
CA GLY A 303 -13.48 -31.17 -17.66
C GLY A 303 -13.33 -32.64 -17.24
N ASP A 304 -12.82 -32.84 -16.02
CA ASP A 304 -12.60 -34.13 -15.36
C ASP A 304 -13.93 -34.88 -15.06
N GLY A 305 -15.06 -34.16 -15.00
CA GLY A 305 -16.35 -34.63 -14.47
C GLY A 305 -16.49 -34.46 -12.95
N PHE A 306 -17.71 -34.43 -12.44
CA PHE A 306 -17.99 -34.43 -11.00
C PHE A 306 -17.71 -35.82 -10.39
N PRO A 307 -17.21 -35.93 -9.14
CA PRO A 307 -16.92 -37.23 -8.52
C PRO A 307 -18.12 -38.17 -8.40
N ASN A 308 -17.91 -39.47 -8.66
CA ASN A 308 -18.95 -40.50 -8.47
C ASN A 308 -19.07 -40.90 -6.99
N LEU A 309 -19.86 -40.15 -6.22
CA LEU A 309 -19.99 -40.33 -4.77
C LEU A 309 -20.66 -41.67 -4.39
N ASN A 310 -21.36 -42.32 -5.31
CA ASN A 310 -21.92 -43.67 -5.12
C ASN A 310 -20.84 -44.76 -4.96
N ALA A 311 -19.59 -44.46 -5.32
CA ALA A 311 -18.46 -45.39 -5.22
C ALA A 311 -17.53 -45.08 -4.01
N ASP A 312 -17.88 -44.12 -3.16
CA ASP A 312 -17.10 -43.80 -1.96
C ASP A 312 -17.52 -44.68 -0.78
N GLU A 313 -16.67 -45.64 -0.43
CA GLU A 313 -16.84 -46.46 0.77
C GLU A 313 -16.05 -45.83 1.92
N ASN A 314 -16.75 -45.11 2.81
CA ASN A 314 -16.19 -44.43 3.99
C ASN A 314 -14.96 -43.54 3.71
N GLY A 315 -14.94 -42.87 2.56
CA GLY A 315 -13.86 -41.98 2.14
C GLY A 315 -12.83 -42.59 1.18
N SER A 316 -12.99 -43.85 0.76
CA SER A 316 -12.03 -44.52 -0.13
C SER A 316 -11.74 -43.75 -1.42
N LEU A 317 -12.76 -43.15 -2.04
CA LEU A 317 -12.61 -42.31 -3.23
C LEU A 317 -12.16 -40.89 -2.85
N LEU A 318 -12.79 -40.30 -1.83
CA LEU A 318 -12.58 -38.90 -1.47
C LEU A 318 -11.21 -38.62 -0.84
N GLN A 319 -10.52 -39.60 -0.27
CA GLN A 319 -9.13 -39.49 0.20
C GLN A 319 -8.08 -39.81 -0.88
N ASP A 320 -8.46 -40.35 -2.04
CA ASP A 320 -7.55 -40.52 -3.18
C ASP A 320 -7.57 -39.32 -4.14
N ILE A 321 -8.67 -38.55 -4.19
CA ILE A 321 -8.77 -37.36 -5.04
C ILE A 321 -8.00 -36.18 -4.43
N PRO A 322 -6.91 -35.68 -5.07
CA PRO A 322 -6.18 -34.51 -4.60
C PRO A 322 -6.99 -33.23 -4.82
N ILE A 323 -6.82 -32.25 -3.91
CA ILE A 323 -7.52 -30.96 -4.00
C ILE A 323 -7.21 -30.22 -5.32
N LEU A 324 -5.97 -30.31 -5.81
CA LEU A 324 -5.54 -29.82 -7.13
C LEU A 324 -5.11 -30.97 -8.05
N ARG A 325 -5.54 -30.92 -9.31
CA ARG A 325 -5.21 -31.92 -10.33
C ARG A 325 -3.95 -31.56 -11.12
N GLY A 326 -2.98 -32.46 -11.11
CA GLY A 326 -1.72 -32.39 -11.83
C GLY A 326 -1.82 -32.88 -13.27
N LYS A 327 -1.00 -33.88 -13.62
CA LYS A 327 -1.03 -34.55 -14.94
C LYS A 327 -2.00 -35.73 -14.99
N SER A 328 -2.10 -36.50 -13.90
CA SER A 328 -3.14 -37.51 -13.70
C SER A 328 -4.21 -36.99 -12.74
N LEU A 329 -5.44 -37.52 -12.85
CA LEU A 329 -6.59 -37.18 -12.02
C LEU A 329 -6.33 -37.36 -10.52
N THR A 330 -5.59 -38.41 -10.15
CA THR A 330 -5.24 -38.81 -8.78
C THR A 330 -3.95 -38.17 -8.25
N THR A 331 -3.27 -37.33 -9.04
CA THR A 331 -1.95 -36.77 -8.68
C THR A 331 -2.00 -35.26 -8.48
N TYR A 332 -1.40 -34.77 -7.39
CA TYR A 332 -1.10 -33.35 -7.21
C TYR A 332 -0.07 -32.87 -8.27
N PRO A 333 -0.08 -31.60 -8.73
CA PRO A 333 0.97 -31.09 -9.59
C PRO A 333 2.33 -31.08 -8.85
N ARG A 334 3.43 -31.38 -9.54
CA ARG A 334 4.71 -31.66 -8.87
C ARG A 334 5.45 -30.39 -8.39
N GLU A 335 6.31 -30.56 -7.39
CA GLU A 335 7.08 -29.48 -6.77
C GLU A 335 7.98 -28.72 -7.76
N GLU A 336 8.63 -29.41 -8.71
CA GLU A 336 9.44 -28.77 -9.74
C GLU A 336 8.60 -27.91 -10.70
N THR A 337 7.32 -28.26 -10.89
CA THR A 337 6.39 -27.48 -11.71
C THR A 337 5.95 -26.22 -10.96
N PHE A 338 5.53 -26.37 -9.69
CA PHE A 338 5.18 -25.23 -8.84
C PHE A 338 6.36 -24.28 -8.61
N SER A 339 7.58 -24.78 -8.42
CA SER A 339 8.77 -23.92 -8.24
C SER A 339 9.02 -23.01 -9.44
N ASN A 340 8.67 -23.46 -10.66
CA ASN A 340 8.70 -22.64 -11.87
C ASN A 340 7.50 -21.68 -11.97
N TYR A 341 6.30 -22.11 -11.56
CA TYR A 341 5.11 -21.25 -11.46
C TYR A 341 5.34 -20.06 -10.50
N TYR A 342 5.76 -20.31 -9.26
CA TYR A 342 6.08 -19.26 -8.28
C TYR A 342 7.14 -18.29 -8.81
N THR A 343 8.25 -18.79 -9.37
CA THR A 343 9.31 -17.95 -9.94
C THR A 343 8.79 -17.08 -11.09
N THR A 344 7.89 -17.61 -11.92
CA THR A 344 7.28 -16.88 -13.05
C THR A 344 6.32 -15.79 -12.57
N VAL A 345 5.42 -16.14 -11.64
CA VAL A 345 4.41 -15.21 -11.11
C VAL A 345 5.05 -14.09 -10.30
N PHE A 346 6.02 -14.38 -9.43
CA PHE A 346 6.67 -13.35 -8.64
C PHE A 346 7.50 -12.39 -9.50
N ARG A 347 8.17 -12.90 -10.55
CA ARG A 347 8.84 -12.05 -11.54
C ARG A 347 7.84 -11.15 -12.29
N TYR A 348 6.70 -11.69 -12.72
CA TYR A 348 5.63 -10.91 -13.37
C TYR A 348 5.07 -9.85 -12.41
N CYS A 349 4.71 -10.22 -11.18
CA CYS A 349 4.18 -9.30 -10.17
C CYS A 349 5.18 -8.28 -9.60
N HIS A 350 6.46 -8.32 -10.01
CA HIS A 350 7.57 -7.54 -9.45
C HIS A 350 7.72 -7.70 -7.92
N LEU A 351 7.62 -8.93 -7.43
CA LEU A 351 7.73 -9.27 -6.01
C LEU A 351 9.04 -10.04 -5.71
N PRO A 352 9.72 -9.77 -4.58
CA PRO A 352 10.89 -10.55 -4.17
C PRO A 352 10.48 -11.98 -3.77
N TYR A 353 11.08 -12.99 -4.42
CA TYR A 353 10.79 -14.40 -4.18
C TYR A 353 11.95 -15.12 -3.49
N LYS A 354 11.65 -15.86 -2.43
CA LYS A 354 12.58 -16.81 -1.81
C LYS A 354 11.88 -18.15 -1.60
N ARG A 355 12.38 -19.22 -2.24
CA ARG A 355 11.76 -20.56 -2.24
C ARG A 355 11.37 -21.05 -0.83
N ARG A 356 12.25 -20.84 0.15
CA ARG A 356 12.04 -21.25 1.56
C ARG A 356 10.74 -20.68 2.17
N GLU A 357 10.32 -19.50 1.75
CA GLU A 357 9.15 -18.81 2.31
C GLU A 357 7.83 -19.40 1.79
N TYR A 358 7.84 -20.16 0.67
CA TYR A 358 6.64 -20.74 0.04
C TYR A 358 6.61 -22.27 0.00
N PHE A 359 7.77 -22.95 0.12
CA PHE A 359 7.89 -24.41 0.02
C PHE A 359 8.19 -25.10 1.35
N ASN A 360 9.01 -24.50 2.22
CA ASN A 360 9.42 -25.11 3.49
C ASN A 360 8.38 -24.87 4.60
N LYS A 361 8.54 -25.53 5.75
CA LYS A 361 7.69 -25.33 6.93
C LYS A 361 7.87 -23.91 7.50
N CYS A 362 6.79 -23.33 8.00
CA CYS A 362 6.75 -21.98 8.54
C CYS A 362 7.18 -21.94 10.02
N ASN A 363 7.70 -20.79 10.48
CA ASN A 363 8.01 -20.53 11.90
C ASN A 363 6.73 -20.27 12.75
N LEU A 364 5.62 -19.99 12.08
CA LEU A 364 4.30 -19.77 12.66
C LEU A 364 3.31 -20.65 11.88
N VAL A 365 2.59 -21.50 12.60
CA VAL A 365 1.64 -22.50 12.08
C VAL A 365 0.48 -22.63 13.08
N TYR A 366 -0.64 -23.22 12.66
CA TYR A 366 -1.70 -23.61 13.59
C TYR A 366 -1.17 -24.60 14.64
N PRO A 367 -1.62 -24.53 15.91
CA PRO A 367 -1.17 -25.43 16.96
C PRO A 367 -1.51 -26.89 16.64
N THR A 368 -0.69 -27.80 17.15
CA THR A 368 -0.90 -29.24 17.07
C THR A 368 -1.14 -29.75 18.48
N TRP A 369 -2.19 -30.55 18.66
CA TRP A 369 -2.67 -31.06 19.93
C TRP A 369 -2.35 -32.55 20.04
N ASP A 370 -1.93 -33.01 21.21
CA ASP A 370 -1.86 -34.44 21.51
C ASP A 370 -3.26 -35.01 21.72
N GLU A 371 -3.51 -36.27 21.32
CA GLU A 371 -4.81 -36.94 21.40
C GLU A 371 -5.42 -36.83 22.82
N ASP A 372 -4.62 -37.06 23.86
CA ASP A 372 -5.09 -37.03 25.25
C ASP A 372 -5.66 -35.66 25.64
N THR A 373 -4.94 -34.58 25.30
CA THR A 373 -5.41 -33.20 25.52
C THR A 373 -6.62 -32.88 24.63
N PHE A 374 -6.58 -33.27 23.35
CA PHE A 374 -7.64 -33.02 22.38
C PHE A 374 -8.97 -33.71 22.77
N ARG A 375 -8.91 -34.92 23.33
CA ARG A 375 -10.09 -35.64 23.86
C ARG A 375 -10.51 -35.16 25.23
N THR A 376 -9.58 -34.79 26.09
CA THR A 376 -9.91 -34.35 27.46
C THR A 376 -10.53 -32.97 27.44
N PHE A 377 -9.95 -32.00 26.72
CA PHE A 377 -10.36 -30.59 26.75
C PHE A 377 -11.61 -30.30 25.90
N PHE A 378 -11.74 -30.91 24.72
CA PHE A 378 -12.85 -30.64 23.79
C PHE A 378 -14.00 -31.66 23.83
N ASN A 379 -14.14 -32.42 24.92
CA ASN A 379 -15.33 -33.25 25.15
C ASN A 379 -16.19 -32.61 26.24
N GLU A 380 -17.29 -31.97 25.83
CA GLU A 380 -18.19 -31.21 26.73
C GLU A 380 -18.76 -32.10 27.86
N GLU A 381 -18.93 -33.41 27.62
CA GLU A 381 -19.39 -34.39 28.61
C GLU A 381 -18.42 -34.56 29.81
N ASN A 382 -17.12 -34.32 29.62
CA ASN A 382 -16.13 -34.41 30.70
C ASN A 382 -16.26 -33.24 31.69
N HIS A 383 -16.76 -32.10 31.23
CA HIS A 383 -16.68 -30.80 31.90
C HIS A 383 -18.07 -30.18 32.14
N GLY A 384 -19.05 -31.02 32.46
CA GLY A 384 -20.44 -30.58 32.74
C GLY A 384 -20.61 -29.62 33.94
N ASN A 385 -19.52 -29.31 34.67
CA ASN A 385 -19.48 -28.29 35.72
C ASN A 385 -19.11 -26.88 35.18
N TRP A 386 -18.50 -26.76 34.00
CA TRP A 386 -18.08 -25.47 33.45
C TRP A 386 -19.27 -24.69 32.89
N LEU A 387 -19.33 -23.40 33.20
CA LEU A 387 -20.46 -22.53 32.81
C LEU A 387 -20.49 -22.27 31.30
N GLU A 388 -19.32 -22.10 30.70
CA GLU A 388 -19.10 -22.05 29.25
C GLU A 388 -18.21 -23.22 28.81
N GLN A 389 -18.42 -23.74 27.60
CA GLN A 389 -17.59 -24.80 27.00
C GLN A 389 -16.60 -24.20 25.99
N PRO A 390 -15.35 -24.69 25.89
CA PRO A 390 -14.34 -24.10 25.00
C PRO A 390 -14.76 -23.97 23.53
N GLU A 391 -15.53 -24.94 23.02
CA GLU A 391 -16.00 -24.94 21.62
C GLU A 391 -17.21 -24.02 21.39
N ALA A 392 -17.77 -23.38 22.43
CA ALA A 392 -18.85 -22.40 22.30
C ALA A 392 -18.37 -21.07 21.70
N PHE A 393 -17.24 -20.56 22.20
CA PHE A 393 -16.81 -19.17 22.03
C PHE A 393 -15.33 -19.08 21.60
N ALA A 394 -14.40 -19.40 22.50
CA ALA A 394 -12.96 -19.20 22.29
C ALA A 394 -12.29 -20.18 21.30
N PHE A 395 -12.78 -21.42 21.18
CA PHE A 395 -12.22 -22.46 20.29
C PHE A 395 -13.26 -23.03 19.32
N PRO A 396 -13.90 -22.21 18.48
CA PRO A 396 -14.95 -22.67 17.56
C PRO A 396 -14.39 -23.73 16.60
N ASP A 397 -15.10 -24.86 16.48
CA ASP A 397 -14.67 -26.02 15.70
C ASP A 397 -13.35 -26.65 16.19
N LYS A 398 -13.04 -26.50 17.49
CA LYS A 398 -11.78 -26.90 18.15
C LYS A 398 -10.53 -26.19 17.59
N ILE A 399 -10.69 -25.00 17.01
CA ILE A 399 -9.61 -24.12 16.55
C ILE A 399 -9.64 -22.82 17.37
N PRO A 400 -8.52 -22.37 17.97
CA PRO A 400 -8.50 -21.11 18.72
C PRO A 400 -8.86 -19.91 17.84
N PHE A 401 -9.69 -19.00 18.37
CA PHE A 401 -10.27 -17.89 17.62
C PHE A 401 -9.22 -16.90 17.06
N ASP A 402 -8.16 -16.61 17.81
CA ASP A 402 -7.05 -15.75 17.36
C ASP A 402 -6.30 -16.35 16.15
N PHE A 403 -5.93 -17.63 16.22
CA PHE A 403 -5.34 -18.37 15.09
C PHE A 403 -6.31 -18.41 13.91
N LYS A 404 -7.60 -18.70 14.15
CA LYS A 404 -8.64 -18.74 13.12
C LYS A 404 -8.76 -17.41 12.38
N LYS A 405 -8.70 -16.27 13.09
CA LYS A 405 -8.81 -14.92 12.53
C LYS A 405 -7.50 -14.41 11.89
N ILE A 406 -6.39 -14.38 12.64
CA ILE A 406 -5.10 -13.82 12.16
C ILE A 406 -4.56 -14.60 10.97
N MET A 407 -4.60 -15.94 10.98
CA MET A 407 -4.15 -16.74 9.83
C MET A 407 -5.02 -16.53 8.59
N ASN A 408 -6.31 -16.18 8.78
CA ASN A 408 -7.22 -15.74 7.72
C ASN A 408 -7.18 -14.21 7.47
N PHE A 409 -6.13 -13.51 7.93
CA PHE A 409 -5.92 -12.07 7.72
C PHE A 409 -7.09 -11.17 8.17
N LYS A 410 -7.87 -11.59 9.18
CA LYS A 410 -8.93 -10.81 9.83
C LYS A 410 -8.50 -10.47 11.27
N SER A 411 -8.93 -9.30 11.78
CA SER A 411 -8.61 -8.91 13.16
C SER A 411 -9.26 -9.88 14.17
N PRO A 412 -8.55 -10.28 15.24
CA PRO A 412 -9.13 -11.02 16.36
C PRO A 412 -9.69 -10.10 17.46
N TYR A 413 -9.39 -8.80 17.43
CA TYR A 413 -9.74 -7.88 18.51
C TYR A 413 -11.17 -7.36 18.42
N THR A 414 -11.76 -7.41 17.22
CA THR A 414 -13.21 -7.30 17.09
C THR A 414 -13.88 -8.52 17.70
N SER A 415 -14.84 -8.27 18.59
CA SER A 415 -15.89 -9.17 19.05
C SER A 415 -16.40 -10.21 18.03
N TYR A 416 -17.26 -11.10 18.54
CA TYR A 416 -18.06 -12.07 17.80
C TYR A 416 -19.18 -11.42 16.95
N SER A 417 -18.97 -10.18 16.51
CA SER A 417 -19.82 -9.54 15.52
C SER A 417 -19.83 -10.36 14.23
N THR A 418 -21.01 -10.46 13.64
CA THR A 418 -21.26 -11.10 12.35
C THR A 418 -20.76 -10.22 11.21
N ASN A 419 -19.44 -9.95 11.21
CA ASN A 419 -18.75 -9.19 10.16
C ASN A 419 -18.90 -9.92 8.82
N ALA A 420 -18.88 -11.26 8.86
CA ALA A 420 -19.68 -12.06 7.93
C ALA A 420 -21.12 -12.18 8.47
N LYS A 421 -22.08 -11.68 7.67
CA LYS A 421 -23.55 -11.88 7.66
C LYS A 421 -24.41 -10.61 7.81
N LYS A 422 -24.37 -9.78 6.76
CA LYS A 422 -25.53 -9.69 5.87
C LYS A 422 -25.08 -9.42 4.44
N ASP A 423 -25.15 -10.43 3.57
CA ASP A 423 -25.03 -10.20 2.13
C ASP A 423 -26.23 -9.32 1.71
N PRO A 424 -26.02 -8.12 1.13
CA PRO A 424 -27.12 -7.26 0.71
C PRO A 424 -27.95 -7.89 -0.42
N PHE A 425 -27.36 -8.78 -1.21
CA PHE A 425 -27.99 -9.44 -2.36
C PHE A 425 -27.60 -10.93 -2.39
N PRO A 426 -28.17 -11.77 -1.49
CA PRO A 426 -27.88 -13.19 -1.47
C PRO A 426 -28.25 -13.87 -2.80
N PRO A 427 -27.57 -14.96 -3.18
CA PRO A 427 -27.81 -15.62 -4.46
C PRO A 427 -29.20 -16.29 -4.51
N PRO A 428 -30.02 -16.04 -5.56
CA PRO A 428 -31.28 -16.76 -5.78
C PRO A 428 -31.09 -18.27 -5.91
N LYS A 429 -32.02 -19.06 -5.37
CA LYS A 429 -31.97 -20.53 -5.46
C LYS A 429 -32.07 -21.04 -6.90
N ASP A 430 -32.80 -20.32 -7.74
CA ASP A 430 -33.01 -20.66 -9.16
C ASP A 430 -31.71 -20.56 -9.99
N LEU A 431 -30.77 -19.72 -9.55
CA LEU A 431 -29.41 -19.65 -10.10
C LEU A 431 -28.50 -20.71 -9.49
N LEU A 432 -28.65 -21.02 -8.19
CA LEU A 432 -27.84 -22.04 -7.51
C LEU A 432 -28.04 -23.44 -8.13
N VAL A 433 -29.27 -23.82 -8.48
CA VAL A 433 -29.55 -25.16 -9.07
C VAL A 433 -29.05 -25.33 -10.51
N GLN A 434 -28.69 -24.23 -11.21
CA GLN A 434 -28.13 -24.28 -12.56
C GLN A 434 -26.62 -24.59 -12.57
N ILE A 435 -25.92 -24.41 -11.45
CA ILE A 435 -24.48 -24.69 -11.31
C ILE A 435 -24.24 -25.82 -10.30
N PHE A 436 -23.31 -26.73 -10.63
CA PHE A 436 -23.12 -28.00 -9.91
C PHE A 436 -24.45 -28.78 -9.66
N PRO A 437 -25.24 -29.05 -10.71
CA PRO A 437 -26.56 -29.70 -10.58
C PRO A 437 -26.50 -31.07 -9.90
N GLU A 438 -25.35 -31.76 -9.98
CA GLU A 438 -25.11 -33.05 -9.34
C GLU A 438 -25.34 -32.98 -7.81
N ILE A 439 -25.05 -31.85 -7.17
CA ILE A 439 -25.27 -31.64 -5.72
C ILE A 439 -26.75 -31.86 -5.38
N ASP A 440 -27.65 -31.34 -6.22
CA ASP A 440 -29.09 -31.45 -6.00
C ASP A 440 -29.66 -32.74 -6.61
N GLU A 441 -28.95 -33.43 -7.50
CA GLU A 441 -29.28 -34.81 -7.89
C GLU A 441 -29.00 -35.81 -6.76
N TYR A 442 -27.84 -35.76 -6.11
CA TYR A 442 -27.54 -36.65 -4.97
C TYR A 442 -28.53 -36.43 -3.82
N LYS A 443 -28.99 -35.20 -3.57
CA LYS A 443 -30.04 -34.89 -2.58
C LYS A 443 -31.47 -35.26 -3.01
N ARG A 444 -31.70 -35.59 -4.30
CA ARG A 444 -33.00 -36.10 -4.81
C ARG A 444 -33.06 -37.63 -4.83
N HIS A 445 -31.92 -38.31 -4.84
CA HIS A 445 -31.81 -39.77 -4.77
C HIS A 445 -31.55 -40.23 -3.33
N ASP A 446 -30.93 -41.40 -3.15
CA ASP A 446 -30.65 -42.00 -1.84
C ASP A 446 -29.49 -41.28 -1.11
N TYR A 447 -29.77 -40.08 -0.58
CA TYR A 447 -28.83 -39.29 0.20
C TYR A 447 -28.47 -39.93 1.56
N GLU A 448 -29.32 -40.82 2.08
CA GLU A 448 -29.12 -41.50 3.36
C GLU A 448 -28.22 -42.74 3.22
N GLY A 449 -28.32 -43.47 2.10
CA GLY A 449 -27.43 -44.57 1.72
C GLY A 449 -26.00 -44.15 1.33
N LEU A 450 -25.73 -42.87 1.07
CA LEU A 450 -24.38 -42.36 0.83
C LEU A 450 -23.48 -42.46 2.08
N SER A 451 -22.16 -42.54 1.87
CA SER A 451 -21.18 -42.41 2.96
C SER A 451 -21.28 -41.04 3.64
N GLN A 452 -20.92 -40.98 4.93
CA GLN A 452 -20.88 -39.69 5.62
C GLN A 452 -19.85 -38.74 4.99
N ASN A 453 -18.77 -39.28 4.43
CA ASN A 453 -17.76 -38.48 3.73
C ASN A 453 -18.33 -37.84 2.46
N SER A 454 -19.19 -38.55 1.72
CA SER A 454 -19.90 -38.02 0.56
C SER A 454 -20.92 -36.95 0.95
N ARG A 455 -21.66 -37.12 2.04
CA ARG A 455 -22.56 -36.07 2.57
C ARG A 455 -21.79 -34.82 2.99
N ASP A 456 -20.73 -34.96 3.78
CA ASP A 456 -19.91 -33.83 4.23
C ASP A 456 -19.28 -33.07 3.03
N PHE A 457 -18.95 -33.79 1.94
CA PHE A 457 -18.44 -33.21 0.71
C PHE A 457 -19.53 -32.50 -0.12
N LEU A 458 -20.76 -33.02 -0.13
CA LEU A 458 -21.91 -32.35 -0.76
C LEU A 458 -22.27 -31.04 -0.04
N ASP A 459 -22.34 -31.05 1.30
CA ASP A 459 -22.53 -29.85 2.12
C ASP A 459 -21.41 -28.82 1.87
N LEU A 460 -20.15 -29.27 1.83
CA LEU A 460 -18.99 -28.42 1.49
C LEU A 460 -19.12 -27.80 0.09
N MET A 461 -19.50 -28.60 -0.91
CA MET A 461 -19.70 -28.11 -2.28
C MET A 461 -20.88 -27.14 -2.39
N GLU A 462 -21.91 -27.27 -1.56
CA GLU A 462 -23.04 -26.33 -1.52
C GLU A 462 -22.63 -24.97 -0.92
N VAL A 463 -21.81 -24.94 0.14
CA VAL A 463 -21.23 -23.69 0.66
C VAL A 463 -20.26 -23.06 -0.33
N LEU A 464 -19.41 -23.85 -0.99
CA LEU A 464 -18.55 -23.37 -2.07
C LEU A 464 -19.35 -22.78 -3.24
N ARG A 465 -20.50 -23.39 -3.58
CA ARG A 465 -21.44 -22.91 -4.62
C ARG A 465 -22.11 -21.59 -4.23
N GLU A 466 -22.58 -21.45 -2.99
CA GLU A 466 -23.09 -20.17 -2.46
C GLU A 466 -22.03 -19.08 -2.56
N ARG A 467 -20.82 -19.36 -2.04
CA ARG A 467 -19.73 -18.38 -1.98
C ARG A 467 -19.23 -17.98 -3.37
N PHE A 468 -19.25 -18.91 -4.33
CA PHE A 468 -18.95 -18.65 -5.72
C PHE A 468 -19.99 -17.72 -6.34
N LEU A 469 -21.27 -18.09 -6.31
CA LEU A 469 -22.33 -17.32 -6.97
C LEU A 469 -22.55 -15.96 -6.33
N SER A 470 -22.49 -15.85 -4.99
CA SER A 470 -22.55 -14.57 -4.27
C SER A 470 -21.46 -13.59 -4.73
N ASN A 471 -20.28 -14.09 -5.13
CA ASN A 471 -19.16 -13.29 -5.59
C ASN A 471 -19.05 -13.13 -7.11
N LEU A 472 -19.76 -13.96 -7.88
CA LEU A 472 -19.69 -13.98 -9.34
C LEU A 472 -20.03 -12.63 -10.01
N PRO A 473 -21.00 -11.81 -9.53
CA PRO A 473 -21.21 -10.44 -10.02
C PRO A 473 -19.97 -9.55 -9.96
N TRP A 474 -19.13 -9.69 -8.93
CA TRP A 474 -17.89 -8.92 -8.80
C TRP A 474 -16.80 -9.43 -9.73
N ILE A 475 -16.72 -10.74 -9.94
CA ILE A 475 -15.78 -11.33 -10.90
C ILE A 475 -16.15 -10.88 -12.32
N TYR A 476 -17.43 -10.95 -12.71
CA TYR A 476 -17.94 -10.50 -14.01
C TYR A 476 -17.68 -9.01 -14.25
N LYS A 477 -17.86 -8.16 -13.25
CA LYS A 477 -17.61 -6.71 -13.35
C LYS A 477 -16.15 -6.34 -13.66
N PHE A 478 -15.18 -7.17 -13.24
CA PHE A 478 -13.75 -6.90 -13.42
C PHE A 478 -13.16 -7.69 -14.61
N PHE A 479 -13.60 -8.93 -14.80
CA PHE A 479 -13.06 -9.88 -15.76
C PHE A 479 -14.18 -10.65 -16.49
N PRO A 480 -15.04 -9.96 -17.29
CA PRO A 480 -16.14 -10.61 -17.99
C PRO A 480 -15.65 -11.64 -19.04
N ASN A 481 -14.42 -11.48 -19.53
CA ASN A 481 -13.79 -12.38 -20.50
C ASN A 481 -13.20 -13.67 -19.87
N HIS A 482 -13.36 -13.89 -18.56
CA HIS A 482 -12.79 -15.04 -17.85
C HIS A 482 -13.47 -16.37 -18.25
N ASP A 483 -12.71 -17.48 -18.33
CA ASP A 483 -13.11 -18.81 -18.81
C ASP A 483 -14.45 -19.36 -18.26
N ILE A 484 -14.90 -18.88 -17.09
CA ILE A 484 -16.19 -19.21 -16.47
C ILE A 484 -17.35 -18.77 -17.37
N PHE A 485 -17.31 -17.54 -17.88
CA PHE A 485 -18.40 -16.92 -18.64
C PHE A 485 -18.48 -17.38 -20.10
N GLN A 486 -17.70 -18.41 -20.46
CA GLN A 486 -17.78 -19.10 -21.74
C GLN A 486 -18.91 -20.14 -21.79
N ASP A 487 -19.52 -20.45 -20.64
CA ASP A 487 -20.78 -21.21 -20.59
C ASP A 487 -21.96 -20.27 -20.93
N PRO A 488 -22.81 -20.60 -21.93
CA PRO A 488 -23.93 -19.77 -22.34
C PRO A 488 -24.97 -19.53 -21.23
N ILE A 489 -25.01 -20.36 -20.17
CA ILE A 489 -25.89 -20.17 -19.00
C ILE A 489 -25.69 -18.77 -18.38
N PHE A 490 -24.45 -18.27 -18.32
CA PHE A 490 -24.19 -16.94 -17.76
C PHE A 490 -24.63 -15.77 -18.66
N GLY A 491 -25.00 -16.05 -19.91
CA GLY A 491 -25.64 -15.09 -20.83
C GLY A 491 -27.16 -14.94 -20.60
N ASN A 492 -27.78 -15.81 -19.79
CA ASN A 492 -29.22 -15.77 -19.52
C ASN A 492 -29.63 -14.51 -18.73
N SER A 493 -30.89 -14.11 -18.90
CA SER A 493 -31.43 -12.87 -18.32
C SER A 493 -31.47 -12.86 -16.79
N ASP A 494 -31.56 -14.02 -16.15
CA ASP A 494 -31.56 -14.22 -14.70
C ASP A 494 -30.16 -13.96 -14.10
N PHE A 495 -29.11 -14.56 -14.67
CA PHE A 495 -27.72 -14.27 -14.31
C PHE A 495 -27.35 -12.81 -14.59
N GLN A 496 -27.69 -12.28 -15.77
CA GLN A 496 -27.36 -10.88 -16.12
C GLN A 496 -28.12 -9.86 -15.25
N SER A 497 -29.36 -10.14 -14.82
CA SER A 497 -30.03 -9.32 -13.80
C SER A 497 -29.26 -9.37 -12.49
N TYR A 498 -29.02 -10.56 -11.93
CA TYR A 498 -28.30 -10.70 -10.65
C TYR A 498 -26.90 -10.04 -10.67
N PHE A 499 -26.17 -10.15 -11.79
CA PHE A 499 -24.88 -9.50 -11.99
C PHE A 499 -25.00 -7.96 -12.00
N ASN A 500 -26.05 -7.42 -12.62
CA ASN A 500 -26.33 -5.99 -12.59
C ASN A 500 -26.77 -5.53 -11.18
N ASP A 501 -27.73 -6.22 -10.58
CA ASP A 501 -28.42 -5.80 -9.36
C ASP A 501 -27.47 -5.79 -8.15
N LYS A 502 -26.56 -6.77 -8.06
CA LYS A 502 -25.50 -6.79 -7.03
C LYS A 502 -24.36 -5.79 -7.29
N THR A 503 -24.30 -5.14 -8.46
CA THR A 503 -23.21 -4.21 -8.79
C THR A 503 -23.65 -2.77 -9.07
N ILE A 504 -24.94 -2.51 -9.33
CA ILE A 504 -25.47 -1.21 -9.78
C ILE A 504 -25.14 -0.06 -8.81
N HIS A 505 -25.33 -0.27 -7.51
CA HIS A 505 -25.01 0.70 -6.44
C HIS A 505 -23.53 1.10 -6.42
N SER A 506 -22.65 0.24 -6.95
CA SER A 506 -21.20 0.42 -6.96
C SER A 506 -20.64 0.88 -8.32
N LYS A 507 -21.49 1.25 -9.30
CA LYS A 507 -21.02 1.77 -10.59
C LYS A 507 -20.44 3.18 -10.42
N GLY A 508 -21.23 4.14 -9.92
CA GLY A 508 -20.82 5.55 -9.78
C GLY A 508 -19.90 5.92 -8.60
N SER A 509 -19.82 5.10 -7.54
CA SER A 509 -18.97 5.40 -6.37
C SER A 509 -17.46 5.36 -6.71
N PRO A 510 -16.60 6.24 -6.17
CA PRO A 510 -15.14 6.14 -6.34
C PRO A 510 -14.52 4.98 -5.54
N ILE A 511 -15.24 4.45 -4.55
CA ILE A 511 -14.79 3.33 -3.71
C ILE A 511 -15.45 2.00 -4.10
N LEU A 512 -14.83 0.91 -3.69
CA LEU A 512 -15.36 -0.45 -3.76
C LEU A 512 -16.38 -0.70 -2.65
N SER A 513 -17.37 -1.56 -2.93
CA SER A 513 -18.42 -1.90 -1.98
C SER A 513 -17.97 -2.93 -0.94
N PHE A 514 -16.96 -3.74 -1.26
CA PHE A 514 -16.37 -4.74 -0.38
C PHE A 514 -15.08 -4.21 0.25
N ASP A 515 -14.72 -4.76 1.40
CA ASP A 515 -13.44 -4.51 2.06
C ASP A 515 -12.34 -5.45 1.53
N ILE A 516 -11.09 -5.01 1.69
CA ILE A 516 -9.91 -5.65 1.13
C ILE A 516 -9.21 -6.50 2.19
N LEU A 517 -8.61 -5.85 3.19
CA LEU A 517 -7.88 -6.42 4.32
C LEU A 517 -7.78 -5.34 5.42
N PRO A 518 -7.71 -5.71 6.72
CA PRO A 518 -7.40 -4.78 7.81
C PRO A 518 -6.10 -3.99 7.54
N GLY A 519 -6.09 -2.71 7.94
CA GLY A 519 -5.06 -1.72 7.55
C GLY A 519 -5.20 -1.24 6.10
N PHE A 520 -5.20 -2.15 5.13
CA PHE A 520 -5.15 -1.82 3.69
C PHE A 520 -6.44 -1.20 3.12
N ASN A 521 -7.57 -1.27 3.83
CA ASN A 521 -8.85 -0.69 3.37
C ASN A 521 -8.75 0.81 3.04
N LYS A 522 -8.00 1.59 3.84
CA LYS A 522 -7.80 3.03 3.61
C LYS A 522 -7.12 3.34 2.26
N ILE A 523 -6.32 2.39 1.74
CA ILE A 523 -5.53 2.54 0.52
C ILE A 523 -6.26 1.93 -0.70
N TYR A 524 -6.68 0.66 -0.61
CA TYR A 524 -7.16 -0.12 -1.76
C TYR A 524 -8.67 -0.24 -1.90
N LYS A 525 -9.47 0.31 -0.96
CA LYS A 525 -10.91 0.47 -1.22
C LYS A 525 -11.19 1.56 -2.27
N ASN A 526 -10.22 2.43 -2.58
CA ASN A 526 -10.26 3.32 -3.74
C ASN A 526 -10.04 2.51 -5.04
N LYS A 527 -10.99 2.59 -5.98
CA LYS A 527 -10.95 1.88 -7.26
C LYS A 527 -9.67 2.11 -8.06
N THR A 528 -9.16 3.34 -8.10
CA THR A 528 -7.96 3.69 -8.88
C THR A 528 -6.72 2.98 -8.36
N ASN A 529 -6.58 2.90 -7.03
CA ASN A 529 -5.48 2.21 -6.36
C ASN A 529 -5.61 0.68 -6.50
N PHE A 530 -6.84 0.17 -6.53
CA PHE A 530 -7.09 -1.26 -6.78
C PHE A 530 -6.77 -1.64 -8.24
N TYR A 531 -7.19 -0.84 -9.21
CA TYR A 531 -6.92 -1.07 -10.63
C TYR A 531 -5.43 -0.89 -10.99
N SER A 532 -4.63 -0.13 -10.23
CA SER A 532 -3.17 -0.06 -10.43
C SER A 532 -2.41 -1.27 -9.88
N LEU A 533 -3.09 -2.18 -9.16
CA LEU A 533 -2.51 -3.47 -8.80
C LEU A 533 -2.44 -4.42 -10.00
N LEU A 534 -3.28 -4.26 -11.02
CA LEU A 534 -3.18 -4.97 -12.28
C LEU A 534 -2.00 -4.44 -13.11
N ILE A 535 -1.17 -5.36 -13.60
CA ILE A 535 -0.02 -5.03 -14.46
C ILE A 535 -0.44 -4.90 -15.93
N GLU A 536 -1.35 -5.76 -16.36
CA GLU A 536 -2.08 -5.63 -17.62
C GLU A 536 -3.53 -5.28 -17.29
N ARG A 537 -4.05 -4.20 -17.90
CA ARG A 537 -5.46 -3.82 -17.74
C ARG A 537 -6.31 -4.56 -18.78
N PRO A 538 -7.41 -5.23 -18.38
CA PRO A 538 -8.42 -5.72 -19.30
C PRO A 538 -8.89 -4.63 -20.25
N SER A 539 -9.04 -4.99 -21.53
CA SER A 539 -9.23 -4.04 -22.64
C SER A 539 -10.49 -3.16 -22.56
N GLN A 540 -11.40 -3.45 -21.63
CA GLN A 540 -12.70 -2.80 -21.47
C GLN A 540 -12.75 -1.77 -20.31
N LEU A 541 -11.70 -1.65 -19.48
CA LEU A 541 -11.66 -0.73 -18.32
C LEU A 541 -11.23 0.71 -18.66
N THR A 542 -11.46 1.15 -19.91
CA THR A 542 -11.35 2.55 -20.30
C THR A 542 -12.48 3.36 -19.65
N PHE A 543 -12.15 4.16 -18.64
CA PHE A 543 -13.08 5.15 -18.10
C PHE A 543 -13.53 6.08 -19.23
N ALA A 544 -14.85 6.23 -19.39
CA ALA A 544 -15.43 7.18 -20.33
C ALA A 544 -15.13 8.61 -19.87
N SER A 545 -14.07 9.20 -20.43
CA SER A 545 -13.95 10.66 -20.51
C SER A 545 -15.18 11.19 -21.24
N SER A 546 -15.80 12.22 -20.71
CA SER A 546 -17.08 12.74 -21.21
C SER A 546 -16.97 13.26 -22.64
N HIS A 547 -17.52 12.50 -23.59
CA HIS A 547 -17.98 13.04 -24.87
C HIS A 547 -19.51 13.09 -24.84
N ASN A 548 -20.07 14.29 -25.03
CA ASN A 548 -21.49 14.45 -25.28
C ASN A 548 -21.84 13.80 -26.63
N PRO A 549 -22.89 12.97 -26.72
CA PRO A 549 -23.57 12.71 -27.97
C PRO A 549 -24.49 13.90 -28.25
N ASP A 550 -24.05 14.85 -29.09
CA ASP A 550 -24.91 15.96 -29.49
C ASP A 550 -26.14 15.44 -30.25
N THR A 551 -27.31 15.86 -29.78
CA THR A 551 -28.60 15.62 -30.42
C THR A 551 -28.74 16.42 -31.70
N HIS A 552 -29.61 15.98 -32.63
CA HIS A 552 -30.57 16.83 -33.38
C HIS A 552 -31.31 16.05 -34.50
N PRO A 553 -32.44 16.55 -35.07
CA PRO A 553 -32.99 17.92 -35.00
C PRO A 553 -34.29 18.06 -34.17
N THR A 554 -35.45 18.25 -34.81
CA THR A 554 -36.78 18.61 -34.25
C THR A 554 -37.90 18.07 -35.18
N GLN A 555 -39.20 18.23 -34.94
CA GLN A 555 -40.07 19.39 -35.30
C GLN A 555 -41.51 19.13 -34.76
N LYS A 556 -42.41 20.09 -34.47
CA LYS A 556 -42.40 21.57 -34.55
C LYS A 556 -43.55 22.23 -33.74
N GLN A 557 -43.55 23.57 -33.75
CA GLN A 557 -44.62 24.56 -33.47
C GLN A 557 -44.53 25.32 -32.13
N GLU A 558 -44.74 26.64 -32.08
CA GLU A 558 -44.55 27.72 -33.09
C GLU A 558 -44.64 29.10 -32.40
N SER A 559 -43.69 30.03 -32.63
CA SER A 559 -43.88 31.49 -32.50
C SER A 559 -42.65 32.27 -33.00
N GLU A 560 -42.80 33.56 -33.23
CA GLU A 560 -41.92 34.44 -34.03
C GLU A 560 -40.79 35.13 -33.19
N GLY A 561 -39.86 35.82 -33.88
CA GLY A 561 -38.61 36.40 -33.31
C GLY A 561 -38.75 37.82 -32.71
N PRO A 562 -37.71 38.70 -32.72
CA PRO A 562 -36.51 38.72 -33.59
C PRO A 562 -35.13 38.63 -32.85
N LEU A 563 -34.05 38.99 -33.55
CA LEU A 563 -32.63 38.73 -33.21
C LEU A 563 -31.90 39.88 -32.46
N GLN A 564 -30.69 39.54 -31.97
CA GLN A 564 -29.56 40.39 -31.54
C GLN A 564 -29.47 40.84 -30.05
N MET A 565 -28.72 40.08 -29.23
CA MET A 565 -27.68 40.58 -28.31
C MET A 565 -26.98 39.42 -27.56
N SER A 566 -25.71 39.11 -27.87
CA SER A 566 -24.89 38.13 -27.11
C SER A 566 -23.38 38.16 -27.44
N GLN A 567 -22.77 39.35 -27.51
CA GLN A 567 -21.31 39.52 -27.78
C GLN A 567 -20.57 40.42 -26.76
N LEU A 568 -21.12 40.62 -25.55
CA LEU A 568 -20.62 41.66 -24.62
C LEU A 568 -19.93 41.14 -23.33
N ASP A 569 -20.14 39.90 -22.90
CA ASP A 569 -19.63 39.43 -21.60
C ASP A 569 -18.20 38.85 -21.63
N THR A 570 -17.72 38.39 -22.80
CA THR A 570 -16.43 37.69 -22.91
C THR A 570 -15.21 38.60 -22.77
N THR A 571 -15.35 39.91 -22.96
CA THR A 571 -14.26 40.88 -22.74
C THR A 571 -14.09 41.23 -21.27
N GLN A 572 -15.17 41.58 -20.57
CA GLN A 572 -15.14 41.95 -19.15
C GLN A 572 -14.58 40.82 -18.27
N LEU A 573 -14.98 39.57 -18.53
CA LEU A 573 -14.47 38.41 -17.80
C LEU A 573 -12.95 38.24 -17.95
N ASN A 574 -12.39 38.55 -19.13
CA ASN A 574 -10.95 38.47 -19.40
C ASN A 574 -10.16 39.65 -18.78
N GLU A 575 -10.74 40.84 -18.68
CA GLU A 575 -10.12 41.95 -17.94
C GLU A 575 -10.05 41.67 -16.43
N LEU A 576 -11.13 41.09 -15.87
CA LEU A 576 -11.20 40.74 -14.45
C LEU A 576 -10.20 39.62 -14.08
N LEU A 577 -10.06 38.61 -14.95
CA LEU A 577 -9.01 37.58 -14.84
C LEU A 577 -7.59 38.17 -14.93
N LYS A 578 -7.35 39.13 -15.84
CA LYS A 578 -6.07 39.84 -15.92
C LYS A 578 -5.77 40.63 -14.65
N GLN A 579 -6.75 41.36 -14.10
CA GLN A 579 -6.59 42.11 -12.85
C GLN A 579 -6.19 41.19 -11.69
N GLN A 580 -6.92 40.09 -11.47
CA GLN A 580 -6.58 39.11 -10.43
C GLN A 580 -5.18 38.49 -10.63
N SER A 581 -4.80 38.18 -11.88
CA SER A 581 -3.45 37.66 -12.17
C SER A 581 -2.35 38.68 -11.86
N PHE A 582 -2.60 39.97 -12.09
CA PHE A 582 -1.65 41.05 -11.82
C PHE A 582 -1.51 41.31 -10.32
N GLU A 583 -2.61 41.34 -9.56
CA GLU A 583 -2.58 41.44 -8.09
C GLU A 583 -1.84 40.26 -7.46
N TYR A 584 -2.05 39.03 -7.97
CA TYR A 584 -1.31 37.84 -7.52
C TYR A 584 0.19 37.95 -7.79
N VAL A 585 0.59 38.41 -8.98
CA VAL A 585 2.01 38.63 -9.33
C VAL A 585 2.63 39.78 -8.50
N GLN A 586 1.89 40.85 -8.23
CA GLN A 586 2.32 41.91 -7.29
C GLN A 586 2.55 41.34 -5.88
N PHE A 587 1.61 40.54 -5.37
CA PHE A 587 1.74 39.91 -4.05
C PHE A 587 2.91 38.94 -3.98
N GLN A 588 3.11 38.11 -5.00
CA GLN A 588 4.19 37.13 -5.03
C GLN A 588 5.57 37.79 -5.21
N THR A 589 5.70 38.82 -6.04
CA THR A 589 6.96 39.58 -6.16
C THR A 589 7.28 40.36 -4.87
N LEU A 590 6.28 41.00 -4.26
CA LEU A 590 6.43 41.68 -2.96
C LEU A 590 6.86 40.69 -1.87
N SER A 591 6.23 39.52 -1.79
CA SER A 591 6.62 38.44 -0.86
C SER A 591 8.06 37.98 -1.08
N ASN A 592 8.45 37.67 -2.33
CA ASN A 592 9.80 37.25 -2.68
C ASN A 592 10.85 38.32 -2.34
N PHE A 593 10.57 39.61 -2.59
CA PHE A 593 11.46 40.71 -2.18
C PHE A 593 11.51 40.91 -0.66
N GLN A 594 10.41 40.67 0.08
CA GLN A 594 10.45 40.69 1.54
C GLN A 594 11.26 39.50 2.13
N ILE A 595 11.21 38.33 1.50
CA ILE A 595 12.09 37.19 1.84
C ILE A 595 13.56 37.56 1.56
N LEU A 596 13.86 38.13 0.39
CA LEU A 596 15.20 38.58 0.03
C LEU A 596 15.74 39.65 1.00
N LEU A 597 14.91 40.63 1.40
CA LEU A 597 15.25 41.64 2.41
C LEU A 597 15.46 41.02 3.80
N SER A 598 14.70 39.98 4.16
CA SER A 598 14.89 39.23 5.41
C SER A 598 16.23 38.48 5.42
N VAL A 599 16.62 37.89 4.28
CA VAL A 599 17.93 37.26 4.09
C VAL A 599 19.06 38.29 4.14
N PHE A 600 18.95 39.42 3.44
CA PHE A 600 19.96 40.50 3.50
C PHE A 600 20.09 41.08 4.92
N ASN A 601 18.99 41.30 5.64
CA ASN A 601 19.05 41.70 7.05
C ASN A 601 19.82 40.65 7.87
N LYS A 602 19.50 39.36 7.77
CA LYS A 602 20.23 38.28 8.48
C LYS A 602 21.71 38.19 8.11
N ILE A 603 22.09 38.50 6.86
CA ILE A 603 23.48 38.56 6.41
C ILE A 603 24.20 39.77 7.05
N PHE A 604 23.63 40.97 6.95
CA PHE A 604 24.19 42.17 7.59
C PHE A 604 24.12 42.14 9.12
N GLU A 605 23.30 41.26 9.70
CA GLU A 605 23.31 40.95 11.13
C GLU A 605 24.42 39.99 11.55
N LYS A 606 24.93 39.16 10.64
CA LYS A 606 26.07 38.27 10.86
C LYS A 606 27.43 38.88 10.46
N LEU A 607 27.47 39.93 9.63
CA LEU A 607 28.71 40.67 9.39
C LEU A 607 29.10 41.55 10.60
N GLU A 608 30.36 41.44 11.02
CA GLU A 608 30.95 42.29 12.05
C GLU A 608 31.31 43.67 11.50
N MET A 609 30.35 44.59 11.55
CA MET A 609 30.55 46.00 11.18
C MET A 609 30.30 46.93 12.38
N LYS A 610 30.98 48.08 12.40
CA LYS A 610 30.77 49.13 13.42
C LYS A 610 29.29 49.49 13.53
N LYS A 611 28.77 49.61 14.77
CA LYS A 611 27.33 49.76 15.04
C LYS A 611 26.66 50.92 14.30
N SER A 612 27.37 52.03 14.07
CA SER A 612 26.88 53.17 13.27
C SER A 612 26.64 52.78 11.81
N SER A 613 27.60 52.11 11.18
CA SER A 613 27.49 51.60 9.80
C SER A 613 26.34 50.58 9.66
N ARG A 614 26.24 49.63 10.61
CA ARG A 614 25.17 48.63 10.65
C ARG A 614 23.79 49.29 10.83
N GLY A 615 23.67 50.28 11.72
CA GLY A 615 22.46 51.07 11.90
C GLY A 615 22.06 51.85 10.65
N TYR A 616 23.02 52.48 9.97
CA TYR A 616 22.78 53.20 8.71
C TYR A 616 22.32 52.27 7.58
N ILE A 617 22.96 51.10 7.41
CA ILE A 617 22.60 50.10 6.39
C ILE A 617 21.20 49.53 6.67
N LEU A 618 20.87 49.20 7.93
CA LEU A 618 19.53 48.74 8.30
C LEU A 618 18.47 49.84 8.14
N HIS A 619 18.81 51.11 8.37
CA HIS A 619 17.90 52.23 8.09
C HIS A 619 17.66 52.40 6.58
N GLN A 620 18.71 52.31 5.76
CA GLN A 620 18.60 52.38 4.30
C GLN A 620 17.85 51.18 3.70
N LEU A 621 18.05 49.96 4.22
CA LEU A 621 17.28 48.78 3.81
C LEU A 621 15.80 48.90 4.18
N ASN A 622 15.46 49.50 5.33
CA ASN A 622 14.07 49.77 5.68
C ASN A 622 13.45 50.92 4.86
N LEU A 623 14.21 51.99 4.54
CA LEU A 623 13.77 53.03 3.60
C LEU A 623 13.56 52.47 2.19
N PHE A 624 14.45 51.60 1.72
CA PHE A 624 14.33 50.90 0.45
C PHE A 624 13.13 49.94 0.44
N LYS A 625 12.90 49.20 1.54
CA LYS A 625 11.69 48.38 1.73
C LYS A 625 10.42 49.23 1.61
N ILE A 626 10.32 50.34 2.35
CA ILE A 626 9.16 51.24 2.29
C ILE A 626 8.97 51.83 0.89
N THR A 627 10.07 52.22 0.24
CA THR A 627 10.04 52.79 -1.14
C THR A 627 9.62 51.76 -2.17
N LEU A 628 10.01 50.48 -2.02
CA LEU A 628 9.54 49.38 -2.86
C LEU A 628 8.06 49.07 -2.60
N ASP A 629 7.66 48.97 -1.34
CA ASP A 629 6.28 48.69 -0.93
C ASP A 629 5.32 49.77 -1.46
N GLU A 630 5.72 51.05 -1.40
CA GLU A 630 5.03 52.16 -2.05
C GLU A 630 5.04 52.07 -3.58
N ARG A 631 6.18 51.78 -4.23
CA ARG A 631 6.25 51.71 -5.71
C ARG A 631 5.41 50.57 -6.27
N ILE A 632 5.42 49.41 -5.64
CA ILE A 632 4.60 48.26 -6.04
C ILE A 632 3.12 48.61 -5.87
N LYS A 633 2.71 49.15 -4.71
CA LYS A 633 1.33 49.60 -4.45
C LYS A 633 0.86 50.78 -5.31
N LYS A 634 1.79 51.54 -5.92
CA LYS A 634 1.48 52.63 -6.88
C LYS A 634 1.49 52.18 -8.34
N SER A 635 2.00 50.98 -8.66
CA SER A 635 2.07 50.47 -10.03
C SER A 635 0.70 49.98 -10.54
N LYS A 636 0.38 50.32 -11.80
CA LYS A 636 -0.87 49.91 -12.46
C LYS A 636 -0.59 49.02 -13.67
N ILE A 637 -1.63 48.34 -14.16
CA ILE A 637 -1.58 47.49 -15.35
C ILE A 637 -1.10 48.27 -16.58
N ASP A 638 -1.52 49.54 -16.74
CA ASP A 638 -1.07 50.43 -17.82
C ASP A 638 0.45 50.66 -17.85
N ASP A 639 1.14 50.60 -16.71
CA ASP A 639 2.59 50.76 -16.64
C ASP A 639 3.32 49.55 -17.24
N ALA A 640 2.73 48.35 -17.18
CA ALA A 640 3.30 47.14 -17.79
C ALA A 640 3.21 47.21 -19.32
N ASP A 641 2.03 47.56 -19.85
CA ASP A 641 1.82 47.77 -21.29
C ASP A 641 2.60 48.97 -21.84
N LYS A 642 3.02 49.90 -20.98
CA LYS A 642 3.96 50.97 -21.32
C LYS A 642 5.41 50.47 -21.31
N PHE A 643 5.83 49.74 -20.28
CA PHE A 643 7.18 49.17 -20.19
C PHE A 643 7.48 48.17 -21.31
N ILE A 644 6.47 47.42 -21.77
CA ILE A 644 6.58 46.54 -22.94
C ILE A 644 6.73 47.35 -24.24
N ARG A 645 5.99 48.45 -24.40
CA ARG A 645 6.13 49.35 -25.57
C ARG A 645 7.48 50.07 -25.59
N ASP A 646 7.95 50.56 -24.44
CA ASP A 646 9.22 51.29 -24.32
C ASP A 646 10.47 50.38 -24.47
N ASN A 647 10.32 49.05 -24.36
CA ASN A 647 11.41 48.07 -24.49
C ASN A 647 11.30 47.10 -25.68
N GLN A 648 10.33 47.27 -26.60
CA GLN A 648 10.36 46.51 -27.86
C GLN A 648 11.53 46.99 -28.74
N PRO A 649 12.46 46.10 -29.14
CA PRO A 649 13.56 46.48 -30.02
C PRO A 649 13.01 46.74 -31.43
N ILE A 650 12.88 48.02 -31.79
CA ILE A 650 12.54 48.44 -33.15
C ILE A 650 13.59 47.88 -34.11
N LYS A 651 13.19 46.90 -34.93
CA LYS A 651 13.98 46.46 -36.09
C LYS A 651 14.12 47.65 -37.03
N LYS A 652 15.31 48.26 -37.06
CA LYS A 652 15.68 49.21 -38.11
C LYS A 652 16.43 48.46 -39.20
N GLU A 653 15.79 48.39 -40.36
CA GLU A 653 16.43 48.01 -41.61
C GLU A 653 17.49 49.06 -41.98
N GLU A 654 18.57 48.64 -42.62
CA GLU A 654 19.55 49.57 -43.18
C GLU A 654 19.08 50.08 -44.54
N ASN A 655 18.77 51.37 -44.66
CA ASN A 655 18.88 52.11 -45.93
C ASN A 655 18.92 53.64 -45.72
N ILE A 656 20.15 54.16 -45.63
CA ILE A 656 20.72 55.20 -46.52
C ILE A 656 19.96 56.56 -46.68
N VAL A 657 20.69 57.64 -46.32
CA VAL A 657 20.66 59.05 -46.84
C VAL A 657 19.66 60.09 -46.27
N ASN A 658 20.27 61.11 -45.62
CA ASN A 658 20.05 62.58 -45.66
C ASN A 658 18.67 63.20 -45.32
N GLU A 659 18.55 64.45 -44.83
CA GLU A 659 19.54 65.45 -44.37
C GLU A 659 18.92 66.41 -43.31
N ASP A 660 19.76 67.28 -42.74
CA ASP A 660 19.46 68.53 -42.01
C ASP A 660 18.61 68.53 -40.71
N GLY A 661 19.13 69.30 -39.73
CA GLY A 661 18.47 69.70 -38.48
C GLY A 661 18.31 71.23 -38.42
N PRO A 662 18.82 71.96 -37.40
CA PRO A 662 19.49 71.52 -36.17
C PRO A 662 18.96 72.22 -34.88
N ASN A 663 19.71 72.06 -33.77
CA ASN A 663 19.57 72.74 -32.46
C ASN A 663 18.44 72.22 -31.53
N THR A 664 18.53 72.25 -30.20
CA THR A 664 19.66 72.52 -29.26
C THR A 664 19.34 71.94 -27.86
N SER A 665 20.25 71.64 -26.93
CA SER A 665 21.63 71.07 -26.99
C SER A 665 22.23 71.04 -25.57
N ARG A 666 22.49 69.86 -24.97
CA ARG A 666 23.49 69.71 -23.89
C ARG A 666 24.11 68.30 -23.88
N ARG A 667 25.43 68.24 -23.65
CA ARG A 667 26.29 67.06 -23.88
C ARG A 667 26.53 66.25 -22.60
N THR A 668 26.61 64.93 -22.73
CA THR A 668 27.50 64.06 -21.93
C THR A 668 28.35 63.20 -22.88
N LYS A 669 29.58 62.86 -22.48
CA LYS A 669 30.55 62.12 -23.31
C LYS A 669 30.65 60.66 -22.89
N ARG A 670 30.85 59.75 -23.85
CA ARG A 670 31.39 58.40 -23.59
C ARG A 670 32.87 58.50 -23.16
N PRO A 671 33.32 57.61 -22.24
CA PRO A 671 34.66 57.01 -22.29
C PRO A 671 34.58 55.51 -22.65
N LYS A 672 35.73 54.83 -22.67
CA LYS A 672 35.92 53.46 -23.16
C LYS A 672 36.08 52.44 -22.02
N GLN A 673 36.00 51.15 -22.35
CA GLN A 673 36.48 50.04 -21.50
C GLN A 673 37.98 50.16 -21.21
N ILE A 674 38.43 49.59 -20.08
CA ILE A 674 39.72 48.90 -19.92
C ILE A 674 39.65 47.97 -18.67
N ARG A 675 40.60 47.04 -18.58
CA ARG A 675 40.75 45.94 -17.59
C ARG A 675 40.75 46.40 -16.13
N LEU A 676 40.48 45.46 -15.20
CA LEU A 676 40.58 45.67 -13.76
C LEU A 676 41.30 44.48 -13.08
N LEU A 677 42.64 44.53 -13.02
CA LEU A 677 43.48 43.75 -12.11
C LEU A 677 44.91 44.33 -12.05
N SER A 678 45.14 45.29 -11.16
CA SER A 678 46.48 45.83 -10.80
C SER A 678 46.39 46.71 -9.54
N ILE A 679 47.31 46.51 -8.59
CA ILE A 679 47.40 47.25 -7.31
C ILE A 679 48.55 48.26 -7.40
N ALA A 680 48.34 49.46 -6.83
CA ALA A 680 49.32 50.45 -6.36
C ALA A 680 48.57 51.79 -6.13
N ASP A 681 48.94 52.73 -5.28
CA ASP A 681 49.65 52.82 -3.99
C ASP A 681 49.95 54.32 -3.81
N SER A 682 49.60 54.90 -2.65
CA SER A 682 50.00 56.22 -2.09
C SER A 682 48.94 56.72 -1.10
N SER A 683 49.28 57.29 0.06
CA SER A 683 50.62 57.44 0.68
C SER A 683 50.51 57.65 2.20
N ASP A 684 51.21 56.78 2.94
CA ASP A 684 52.16 57.04 4.04
C ASP A 684 52.04 58.18 5.08
N GLU A 685 52.65 57.89 6.24
CA GLU A 685 53.00 58.76 7.39
C GLU A 685 51.84 59.46 8.15
N SER A 686 51.71 59.41 9.48
CA SER A 686 52.51 58.85 10.59
C SER A 686 51.57 58.71 11.85
N SER A 687 51.94 58.35 13.10
CA SER A 687 53.22 58.11 13.79
C SER A 687 53.03 57.20 15.04
N THR A 688 54.13 56.80 15.69
CA THR A 688 54.32 56.53 17.15
C THR A 688 53.29 55.73 17.97
N GLU A 689 53.76 54.59 18.52
CA GLU A 689 53.59 54.12 19.92
C GLU A 689 52.14 53.70 20.38
N ASP A 690 51.92 52.82 21.37
CA ASP A 690 52.76 52.35 22.47
C ASP A 690 52.32 50.95 23.02
N SER A 691 53.11 50.37 23.93
CA SER A 691 52.71 49.47 25.03
C SER A 691 52.27 48.00 24.77
N ASN A 692 53.29 47.14 24.63
CA ASN A 692 53.51 45.84 25.29
C ASN A 692 52.40 44.88 25.80
N VAL A 693 52.73 43.60 25.63
CA VAL A 693 52.06 42.37 26.10
C VAL A 693 52.19 42.14 27.62
N PHE A 694 51.42 41.17 28.12
CA PHE A 694 51.33 40.70 29.52
C PHE A 694 52.66 40.34 30.22
N LYS A 695 52.78 40.85 31.46
CA LYS A 695 53.20 40.20 32.72
C LYS A 695 54.47 39.30 32.81
N LYS A 696 55.40 39.78 33.64
CA LYS A 696 56.20 39.09 34.70
C LYS A 696 55.61 37.76 35.24
N ASP A 697 56.39 36.80 35.77
CA ASP A 697 57.85 36.59 35.93
C ASP A 697 58.13 35.10 36.26
N GLY A 698 59.33 34.60 35.95
CA GLY A 698 59.99 33.45 36.62
C GLY A 698 59.61 32.02 36.14
N GLU A 699 60.53 31.04 36.09
CA GLU A 699 62.00 31.11 36.31
C GLU A 699 62.70 29.83 35.76
N SER A 700 63.79 30.01 34.97
CA SER A 700 64.98 29.12 34.71
C SER A 700 64.79 27.60 34.39
N ILE A 701 65.76 26.80 33.88
CA ILE A 701 67.24 26.83 33.77
C ILE A 701 67.74 26.39 32.36
N GLU A 702 68.99 26.75 32.04
CA GLU A 702 69.84 26.44 30.86
C GLU A 702 70.08 24.90 30.61
N ASP A 703 70.77 24.36 29.59
CA ASP A 703 71.54 24.83 28.41
C ASP A 703 71.51 23.69 27.32
N GLY A 704 72.15 23.70 26.14
CA GLY A 704 73.17 24.61 25.58
C GLY A 704 73.56 24.42 24.10
N ALA A 705 74.65 25.06 23.70
CA ALA A 705 75.04 25.39 22.31
C ALA A 705 75.84 24.34 21.49
N TYR A 706 75.85 24.55 20.16
CA TYR A 706 76.68 23.94 19.09
C TYR A 706 76.49 22.42 18.81
N GLY A 707 76.53 21.92 17.57
CA GLY A 707 76.54 22.58 16.25
C GLY A 707 77.57 22.04 15.27
N GLU A 708 77.20 21.08 14.41
CA GLU A 708 77.95 20.66 13.20
C GLU A 708 76.99 19.96 12.21
N ASN A 709 77.31 19.94 10.91
CA ASN A 709 76.42 19.41 9.85
C ASN A 709 76.99 18.14 9.22
N GLU A 710 76.14 17.12 9.00
CA GLU A 710 76.35 16.05 8.02
C GLU A 710 74.97 15.43 7.63
N ASP A 711 74.92 14.67 6.53
CA ASP A 711 73.76 13.93 5.99
C ASP A 711 72.53 14.71 5.43
N GLU A 712 72.75 15.66 4.51
CA GLU A 712 71.66 16.30 3.73
C GLU A 712 70.87 15.33 2.82
N ASN A 713 71.48 14.24 2.32
CA ASN A 713 70.85 13.35 1.31
C ASN A 713 69.73 12.45 1.85
N ASP A 714 69.82 11.97 3.09
CA ASP A 714 68.77 11.13 3.69
C ASP A 714 67.55 11.99 4.11
N SER A 715 67.77 13.28 4.34
CA SER A 715 66.69 14.25 4.56
C SER A 715 65.83 14.42 3.31
N GLU A 716 66.42 14.61 2.12
CA GLU A 716 65.64 14.87 0.90
C GLU A 716 64.72 13.69 0.53
N MET A 717 65.18 12.44 0.70
CA MET A 717 64.34 11.25 0.48
C MET A 717 63.23 11.11 1.53
N GLN A 718 63.53 11.41 2.81
CA GLN A 718 62.51 11.46 3.85
C GLN A 718 61.54 12.63 3.68
N GLU A 719 61.96 13.77 3.12
CA GLU A 719 61.08 14.90 2.83
C GLU A 719 60.19 14.63 1.63
N GLN A 720 60.67 13.96 0.59
CA GLN A 720 59.80 13.46 -0.48
C GLN A 720 58.78 12.44 0.06
N LEU A 721 59.18 11.54 0.96
CA LEU A 721 58.26 10.60 1.60
C LEU A 721 57.25 11.33 2.53
N LYS A 722 57.71 12.28 3.36
CA LYS A 722 56.86 13.12 4.21
C LYS A 722 55.93 14.01 3.40
N SER A 723 56.37 14.52 2.25
CA SER A 723 55.57 15.33 1.32
C SER A 723 54.47 14.48 0.68
N MET A 724 54.82 13.32 0.12
CA MET A 724 53.86 12.37 -0.45
C MET A 724 52.88 11.82 0.60
N ILE A 725 53.36 11.56 1.82
CA ILE A 725 52.51 11.19 2.96
C ILE A 725 51.62 12.36 3.38
N ASN A 726 52.12 13.59 3.45
CA ASN A 726 51.32 14.78 3.76
C ASN A 726 50.31 15.10 2.66
N GLU A 727 50.61 14.85 1.38
CA GLU A 727 49.67 15.04 0.28
C GLU A 727 48.59 13.93 0.26
N LEU A 728 48.98 12.68 0.55
CA LEU A 728 48.04 11.55 0.67
C LEU A 728 47.21 11.59 1.97
N ILE A 729 47.76 12.17 3.04
CA ILE A 729 47.04 12.48 4.29
C ILE A 729 46.16 13.72 4.09
N ASN A 730 46.64 14.82 3.49
CA ASN A 730 45.82 16.02 3.26
C ASN A 730 44.70 15.77 2.26
N SER A 731 44.90 14.91 1.25
CA SER A 731 43.82 14.47 0.36
C SER A 731 42.83 13.55 1.10
N LYS A 732 43.29 12.54 1.86
CA LYS A 732 42.40 11.69 2.67
C LYS A 732 41.68 12.44 3.79
N ILE A 733 42.32 13.42 4.42
CA ILE A 733 41.71 14.32 5.41
C ILE A 733 40.77 15.29 4.70
N SER A 734 41.08 15.79 3.51
CA SER A 734 40.15 16.64 2.75
C SER A 734 38.91 15.86 2.28
N THR A 735 39.05 14.60 1.86
CA THR A 735 37.90 13.76 1.52
C THR A 735 37.15 13.32 2.78
N PHE A 736 37.85 12.93 3.86
CA PHE A 736 37.18 12.57 5.11
C PHE A 736 36.50 13.76 5.79
N LEU A 737 37.09 14.96 5.75
CA LEU A 737 36.44 16.20 6.21
C LEU A 737 35.29 16.60 5.29
N ARG A 738 35.36 16.33 3.97
CA ARG A 738 34.23 16.53 3.06
C ARG A 738 33.11 15.54 3.36
N ASP A 739 33.38 14.24 3.45
CA ASP A 739 32.42 13.21 3.86
C ASP A 739 31.83 13.50 5.25
N GLN A 740 32.62 14.00 6.20
CA GLN A 740 32.16 14.46 7.51
C GLN A 740 31.29 15.70 7.40
N MET A 741 31.69 16.70 6.60
CA MET A 741 30.89 17.93 6.40
C MET A 741 29.59 17.64 5.64
N ASP A 742 29.59 16.77 4.64
CA ASP A 742 28.41 16.34 3.89
C ASP A 742 27.47 15.54 4.82
N GLN A 743 28.01 14.66 5.68
CA GLN A 743 27.23 14.00 6.74
C GLN A 743 26.74 14.98 7.83
N PHE A 744 27.50 16.05 8.11
CA PHE A 744 27.12 17.07 9.08
C PHE A 744 26.10 18.05 8.50
N GLU A 745 26.14 18.32 7.20
CA GLU A 745 25.17 19.08 6.43
C GLU A 745 23.87 18.29 6.29
N LEU A 746 23.92 16.98 5.97
CA LEU A 746 22.75 16.10 6.01
C LEU A 746 22.12 16.05 7.42
N LYS A 747 22.92 16.00 8.49
CA LYS A 747 22.42 16.06 9.88
C LYS A 747 21.90 17.46 10.25
N ILE A 748 22.54 18.53 9.80
CA ILE A 748 22.08 19.91 10.01
C ILE A 748 20.76 20.11 9.29
N ASN A 749 20.63 19.69 8.03
CA ASN A 749 19.41 19.82 7.23
C ASN A 749 18.28 18.99 7.84
N ALA A 750 18.51 17.72 8.20
CA ALA A 750 17.51 16.91 8.92
C ALA A 750 17.10 17.51 10.28
N LEU A 751 18.01 18.17 11.00
CA LEU A 751 17.67 18.92 12.22
C LEU A 751 16.98 20.25 11.92
N LEU A 752 17.31 20.92 10.81
CA LEU A 752 16.69 22.17 10.36
C LEU A 752 15.25 21.91 9.94
N ASP A 753 15.03 20.88 9.13
CA ASP A 753 13.72 20.40 8.69
C ASP A 753 12.87 19.99 9.88
N LYS A 754 13.41 19.18 10.81
CA LYS A 754 12.70 18.82 12.04
C LYS A 754 12.35 20.04 12.92
N ILE A 755 13.24 21.04 13.02
CA ILE A 755 12.98 22.30 13.73
C ILE A 755 12.03 23.21 12.92
N LEU A 756 11.96 23.07 11.61
CA LEU A 756 11.02 23.75 10.72
C LEU A 756 9.62 23.15 10.89
N GLU A 757 9.49 21.83 10.82
CA GLU A 757 8.26 21.08 11.11
C GLU A 757 7.75 21.43 12.52
N GLU A 758 8.59 21.33 13.55
CA GLU A 758 8.19 21.66 14.93
C GLU A 758 7.80 23.14 15.12
N LYS A 759 8.35 24.06 14.31
CA LYS A 759 7.91 25.47 14.32
C LYS A 759 6.67 25.70 13.47
N VAL A 760 6.51 25.00 12.37
CA VAL A 760 5.36 25.09 11.47
C VAL A 760 4.13 24.50 12.16
N THR A 761 4.23 23.35 12.82
CA THR A 761 3.14 22.79 13.66
C THR A 761 2.75 23.75 14.77
N ARG A 762 3.70 24.23 15.59
CA ARG A 762 3.42 25.24 16.64
C ARG A 762 2.79 26.53 16.10
N ILE A 763 3.19 27.00 14.90
CA ILE A 763 2.60 28.18 14.26
C ILE A 763 1.20 27.88 13.70
N ILE A 764 0.96 26.68 13.18
CA ILE A 764 -0.38 26.22 12.75
C ILE A 764 -1.31 26.12 13.95
N GLU A 765 -0.90 25.45 15.04
CA GLU A 765 -1.65 25.37 16.30
C GLU A 765 -1.97 26.76 16.86
N GLN A 766 -0.96 27.63 16.95
CA GLN A 766 -1.13 29.00 17.44
C GLN A 766 -2.10 29.79 16.56
N LYS A 767 -2.10 29.61 15.24
CA LYS A 767 -3.07 30.26 14.34
C LYS A 767 -4.46 29.63 14.39
N LEU A 768 -4.57 28.31 14.54
CA LEU A 768 -5.84 27.61 14.63
C LEU A 768 -6.59 28.01 15.92
N GLY A 769 -5.89 28.03 17.06
CA GLY A 769 -6.41 28.55 18.32
C GLY A 769 -6.71 30.06 18.30
N SER A 770 -6.02 30.83 17.44
CA SER A 770 -6.32 32.26 17.25
C SER A 770 -7.59 32.51 16.44
N HIS A 771 -7.94 31.61 15.51
CA HIS A 771 -9.12 31.75 14.64
C HIS A 771 -10.41 31.20 15.28
N THR A 772 -10.34 30.17 16.11
CA THR A 772 -11.53 29.63 16.81
C THR A 772 -12.08 30.61 17.86
N GLY A 773 -11.23 31.48 18.42
CA GLY A 773 -11.61 32.45 19.44
C GLY A 773 -12.47 33.65 18.98
N GLN A 774 -12.76 33.80 17.68
CA GLN A 774 -13.44 35.01 17.14
C GLN A 774 -14.92 34.82 16.74
N PHE A 775 -15.47 33.60 16.82
CA PHE A 775 -16.88 33.33 16.43
C PHE A 775 -17.86 33.14 17.61
N SER A 776 -17.40 33.25 18.86
CA SER A 776 -18.18 32.91 20.06
C SER A 776 -18.74 34.12 20.86
N THR A 777 -19.01 35.26 20.22
CA THR A 777 -19.43 36.51 20.91
C THR A 777 -20.71 37.18 20.39
N LEU A 778 -21.78 36.41 20.13
CA LEU A 778 -23.14 36.95 20.04
C LEU A 778 -24.08 36.33 21.09
N LYS A 779 -24.44 37.13 22.10
CA LYS A 779 -25.50 36.85 23.09
C LYS A 779 -26.86 36.92 22.36
N ARG A 780 -27.95 36.26 22.76
CA ARG A 780 -28.69 36.23 24.05
C ARG A 780 -29.98 35.39 23.83
N PRO A 781 -30.87 35.11 24.81
CA PRO A 781 -30.75 34.95 26.27
C PRO A 781 -31.06 33.51 26.74
N GLN A 782 -30.89 33.23 28.04
CA GLN A 782 -31.54 32.08 28.72
C GLN A 782 -32.91 32.47 29.30
N LEU A 783 -33.76 31.47 29.55
CA LEU A 783 -34.85 31.52 30.52
C LEU A 783 -35.12 30.10 31.09
N TYR A 784 -34.84 29.94 32.39
CA TYR A 784 -35.45 29.08 33.45
C TYR A 784 -36.24 27.80 33.06
N MET A 785 -35.93 26.63 33.65
CA MET A 785 -36.56 26.03 34.88
C MET A 785 -38.09 25.86 34.76
N THR A 786 -38.74 24.73 35.10
CA THR A 786 -38.32 23.47 35.77
C THR A 786 -39.35 22.35 35.50
N GLU A 787 -38.95 21.09 35.69
CA GLU A 787 -39.71 19.93 36.23
C GLU A 787 -41.14 19.52 35.75
N GLU A 788 -41.27 18.18 35.61
CA GLU A 788 -42.41 17.31 35.98
C GLU A 788 -43.61 16.94 35.05
N HIS A 789 -43.85 15.61 35.09
CA HIS A 789 -45.10 14.82 35.04
C HIS A 789 -45.98 14.62 33.77
N ASN A 790 -46.45 13.36 33.69
CA ASN A 790 -47.35 12.75 32.69
C ASN A 790 -48.82 13.21 32.79
N VAL A 791 -49.61 12.95 31.73
CA VAL A 791 -50.88 12.14 31.69
C VAL A 791 -51.79 12.58 30.51
N GLY A 792 -52.49 11.63 29.87
CA GLY A 792 -53.50 11.85 28.79
C GLY A 792 -53.07 11.22 27.45
N PHE A 793 -53.77 10.30 26.77
CA PHE A 793 -55.21 9.93 26.71
C PHE A 793 -56.12 11.11 26.25
N ASP A 794 -57.02 10.98 25.27
CA ASP A 794 -57.46 9.76 24.54
C ASP A 794 -58.16 10.02 23.18
N MET A 795 -58.26 8.94 22.37
CA MET A 795 -59.33 8.49 21.45
C MET A 795 -60.02 9.41 20.39
N GLU A 796 -60.61 8.75 19.39
CA GLU A 796 -61.28 9.29 18.19
C GLU A 796 -62.73 9.77 18.40
N VAL A 797 -63.25 10.62 17.49
CA VAL A 797 -64.61 10.48 16.87
C VAL A 797 -64.78 11.45 15.67
N PRO A 798 -65.57 11.14 14.61
CA PRO A 798 -65.36 11.74 13.28
C PRO A 798 -66.44 12.69 12.72
N LYS A 799 -66.05 13.43 11.66
CA LYS A 799 -66.85 14.02 10.54
C LYS A 799 -68.04 14.96 10.87
N LYS A 800 -67.97 16.18 10.32
CA LYS A 800 -69.15 16.93 9.83
C LYS A 800 -68.84 17.78 8.60
N LEU A 801 -69.86 18.08 7.79
CA LEU A 801 -69.79 18.66 6.44
C LEU A 801 -70.77 19.84 6.30
N ARG A 802 -70.34 20.96 5.70
CA ARG A 802 -71.13 22.15 5.24
C ARG A 802 -70.16 23.22 4.68
N THR A 803 -70.44 24.04 3.64
CA THR A 803 -71.59 24.15 2.70
C THR A 803 -71.20 24.94 1.43
N SER A 804 -71.88 24.67 0.29
CA SER A 804 -72.21 25.57 -0.86
C SER A 804 -71.13 26.38 -1.63
N GLY A 805 -71.15 26.50 -2.98
CA GLY A 805 -71.90 25.73 -3.99
C GLY A 805 -72.28 26.47 -5.30
N LYS A 806 -72.46 25.70 -6.39
CA LYS A 806 -73.04 26.01 -7.72
C LYS A 806 -72.23 26.97 -8.64
N TYR A 807 -72.39 27.00 -9.97
CA TYR A 807 -73.29 26.34 -10.96
C TYR A 807 -72.39 25.66 -12.05
N ALA A 808 -72.65 24.41 -12.52
CA ALA A 808 -73.48 24.02 -13.68
C ALA A 808 -72.87 24.34 -15.07
N GLU A 809 -73.09 23.62 -16.18
CA GLU A 809 -73.60 22.26 -16.53
C GLU A 809 -73.41 22.10 -18.08
N THR A 810 -73.39 20.95 -18.80
CA THR A 810 -73.00 19.50 -18.68
C THR A 810 -72.83 19.01 -20.17
N VAL A 811 -72.93 17.77 -20.72
CA VAL A 811 -73.34 16.41 -20.28
C VAL A 811 -72.88 15.33 -21.31
N LYS A 812 -72.28 14.18 -20.89
CA LYS A 812 -72.33 12.80 -21.50
C LYS A 812 -71.86 12.58 -22.98
N ASP A 813 -71.65 11.36 -23.54
CA ASP A 813 -71.34 9.98 -23.08
C ASP A 813 -70.84 9.13 -24.31
N ASN A 814 -70.28 7.94 -24.06
CA ASN A 814 -70.36 6.70 -24.86
C ASN A 814 -69.59 6.44 -26.20
N ASP A 815 -69.13 5.18 -26.27
CA ASP A 815 -69.14 4.17 -27.36
C ASP A 815 -68.25 4.22 -28.64
N ASP A 816 -67.36 3.21 -28.69
CA ASP A 816 -67.20 2.17 -29.73
C ASP A 816 -66.46 2.34 -31.08
N HIS A 817 -65.96 1.17 -31.52
CA HIS A 817 -65.40 0.72 -32.82
C HIS A 817 -64.17 1.47 -33.42
N GLN A 818 -63.12 0.88 -34.01
CA GLN A 818 -62.72 -0.45 -34.54
C GLN A 818 -62.46 -0.43 -36.07
N ALA A 819 -61.37 -1.10 -36.47
CA ALA A 819 -61.03 -1.60 -37.82
C ALA A 819 -60.64 -0.64 -38.98
N MET A 820 -59.42 -0.88 -39.51
CA MET A 820 -59.00 -0.86 -40.95
C MET A 820 -59.16 0.47 -41.75
N SER A 821 -58.47 0.72 -42.87
CA SER A 821 -57.84 -0.16 -43.86
C SER A 821 -56.82 0.59 -44.76
N THR A 822 -55.96 -0.14 -45.49
CA THR A 822 -55.42 0.10 -46.87
C THR A 822 -55.27 1.55 -47.43
N THR A 823 -54.22 1.93 -48.18
CA THR A 823 -53.81 1.33 -49.48
C THR A 823 -52.39 1.71 -49.98
N ALA A 824 -51.77 0.77 -50.71
CA ALA A 824 -50.97 0.95 -51.95
C ALA A 824 -49.59 1.67 -51.95
N SER A 825 -48.66 1.04 -52.69
CA SER A 825 -47.36 1.57 -53.17
C SER A 825 -47.53 2.34 -54.50
N PRO A 826 -46.48 3.04 -55.00
CA PRO A 826 -45.48 2.35 -55.83
C PRO A 826 -44.00 2.80 -55.66
N SER A 827 -43.09 2.04 -56.26
CA SER A 827 -41.64 2.27 -56.46
C SER A 827 -41.39 3.02 -57.81
N PRO A 828 -40.16 3.16 -58.39
CA PRO A 828 -38.81 2.68 -58.01
C PRO A 828 -37.67 3.74 -58.23
N GLU A 829 -36.42 3.25 -58.36
CA GLU A 829 -35.19 3.94 -58.86
C GLU A 829 -34.46 4.90 -57.88
N GLN A 830 -33.12 5.02 -57.87
CA GLN A 830 -32.04 4.30 -58.57
C GLN A 830 -30.72 4.34 -57.73
N ASP A 831 -29.65 3.67 -58.20
CA ASP A 831 -28.41 3.37 -57.45
C ASP A 831 -27.46 4.57 -57.16
N GLN A 832 -26.70 4.49 -56.06
CA GLN A 832 -25.25 4.76 -56.06
C GLN A 832 -24.48 4.27 -54.82
N GLU A 833 -23.23 3.85 -55.03
CA GLU A 833 -22.31 3.36 -53.99
C GLU A 833 -21.68 4.51 -53.17
N ALA A 834 -21.82 4.50 -51.85
CA ALA A 834 -21.13 5.44 -50.97
C ALA A 834 -19.75 4.92 -50.53
N LYS A 835 -18.68 5.30 -51.25
CA LYS A 835 -17.29 5.09 -50.79
C LYS A 835 -16.91 6.13 -49.75
N SER A 836 -16.70 5.69 -48.51
CA SER A 836 -16.20 6.56 -47.43
C SER A 836 -14.70 6.83 -47.58
N TYR A 837 -14.35 8.05 -48.05
CA TYR A 837 -13.02 8.61 -47.85
C TYR A 837 -12.97 9.33 -46.50
N THR A 838 -12.15 8.83 -45.58
CA THR A 838 -11.71 9.53 -44.38
C THR A 838 -10.20 9.68 -44.46
N ASP A 839 -9.71 10.92 -44.52
CA ASP A 839 -8.27 11.20 -44.62
C ASP A 839 -7.54 10.89 -43.31
N GLU A 840 -6.99 9.67 -43.20
CA GLU A 840 -5.97 9.37 -42.20
C GLU A 840 -4.67 10.12 -42.55
N GLN A 841 -4.31 11.14 -41.75
CA GLN A 841 -3.05 11.86 -41.94
C GLN A 841 -1.86 10.95 -41.62
N GLU A 842 -1.08 10.57 -42.64
CA GLU A 842 0.11 9.73 -42.47
C GLU A 842 1.14 10.41 -41.53
N PHE A 843 1.66 9.66 -40.56
CA PHE A 843 2.59 10.14 -39.53
C PHE A 843 3.86 10.72 -40.17
N MET A 844 4.13 12.02 -39.98
CA MET A 844 5.33 12.70 -40.46
C MET A 844 6.13 13.36 -39.32
N LEU A 845 7.47 13.32 -39.47
CA LEU A 845 8.40 14.07 -38.62
C LEU A 845 8.30 15.57 -38.92
N ASP A 846 8.35 16.40 -37.87
CA ASP A 846 8.28 17.84 -38.00
C ASP A 846 9.62 18.40 -38.49
N LYS A 847 9.60 19.17 -39.58
CA LYS A 847 10.79 19.73 -40.23
C LYS A 847 11.25 21.06 -39.60
N SER A 848 10.48 21.63 -38.67
CA SER A 848 10.74 22.93 -38.03
C SER A 848 11.56 22.87 -36.73
N ILE A 849 11.76 21.68 -36.15
CA ILE A 849 12.48 21.51 -34.88
C ILE A 849 13.97 21.85 -35.03
N ASP A 850 14.44 22.79 -34.21
CA ASP A 850 15.78 23.39 -34.20
C ASP A 850 16.62 23.09 -32.93
N SER A 851 16.05 22.45 -31.91
CA SER A 851 16.74 22.02 -30.67
C SER A 851 16.82 20.50 -30.50
N ILE A 852 17.83 20.02 -29.76
CA ILE A 852 17.97 18.60 -29.41
C ILE A 852 16.90 18.17 -28.40
N GLU A 853 16.53 19.05 -27.46
CA GLU A 853 15.39 18.82 -26.58
C GLU A 853 14.12 18.57 -27.40
N GLY A 854 13.84 19.39 -28.43
CA GLY A 854 12.71 19.19 -29.33
C GLY A 854 12.77 17.86 -30.10
N ILE A 855 13.96 17.42 -30.52
CA ILE A 855 14.16 16.10 -31.16
C ILE A 855 13.86 14.95 -30.18
N ILE A 856 14.30 15.05 -28.93
CA ILE A 856 14.05 14.04 -27.89
C ILE A 856 12.56 14.03 -27.53
N LEU A 857 11.92 15.20 -27.42
CA LEU A 857 10.49 15.32 -27.17
C LEU A 857 9.64 14.75 -28.32
N GLU A 858 9.97 15.01 -29.59
CA GLU A 858 9.33 14.35 -30.75
C GLU A 858 9.49 12.82 -30.69
N TRP A 859 10.65 12.35 -30.20
CA TRP A 859 10.95 10.93 -30.21
C TRP A 859 10.15 10.11 -29.18
N PHE A 860 9.91 10.69 -28.00
CA PHE A 860 9.32 9.99 -26.86
C PHE A 860 7.92 10.49 -26.46
N THR A 861 7.52 11.72 -26.81
CA THR A 861 6.25 12.31 -26.36
C THR A 861 5.10 11.97 -27.32
N PRO A 862 3.98 11.39 -26.84
CA PRO A 862 2.77 11.17 -27.63
C PRO A 862 2.25 12.46 -28.29
N ASN A 863 2.04 12.46 -29.61
CA ASN A 863 1.50 13.61 -30.33
C ASN A 863 -0.01 13.43 -30.59
N ALA A 864 -0.84 14.29 -29.98
CA ALA A 864 -2.29 14.25 -30.12
C ALA A 864 -2.77 14.39 -31.58
N LYS A 865 -2.00 15.04 -32.47
CA LYS A 865 -2.34 15.18 -33.90
C LYS A 865 -2.26 13.85 -34.67
N TYR A 866 -1.48 12.88 -34.18
CA TYR A 866 -1.30 11.57 -34.79
C TYR A 866 -1.76 10.46 -33.84
N ALA A 867 -2.99 10.56 -33.32
CA ALA A 867 -3.61 9.57 -32.43
C ALA A 867 -2.74 9.14 -31.23
N ASN A 868 -2.02 10.10 -30.62
CA ASN A 868 -1.08 9.88 -29.51
C ASN A 868 0.11 8.96 -29.84
N GLN A 869 0.49 8.86 -31.11
CA GLN A 869 1.68 8.15 -31.55
C GLN A 869 2.92 9.07 -31.46
N CYS A 870 4.08 8.47 -31.23
CA CYS A 870 5.40 9.12 -31.22
C CYS A 870 6.41 8.23 -31.95
N VAL A 871 7.60 8.75 -32.26
CA VAL A 871 8.59 8.00 -33.06
C VAL A 871 8.99 6.68 -32.40
N HIS A 872 9.12 6.64 -31.07
CA HIS A 872 9.38 5.40 -30.34
C HIS A 872 8.27 4.35 -30.54
N SER A 873 7.00 4.75 -30.40
CA SER A 873 5.84 3.87 -30.65
C SER A 873 5.77 3.40 -32.10
N MET A 874 6.03 4.28 -33.06
CA MET A 874 6.05 3.99 -34.50
C MET A 874 7.28 3.18 -34.95
N ASN A 875 8.31 3.08 -34.11
CA ASN A 875 9.39 2.11 -34.28
C ASN A 875 9.03 0.73 -33.72
N LYS A 876 8.15 0.66 -32.72
CA LYS A 876 7.71 -0.58 -32.05
C LYS A 876 6.55 -1.28 -32.78
N SER A 877 5.71 -0.54 -33.50
CA SER A 877 4.58 -1.09 -34.30
C SER A 877 5.03 -1.87 -35.55
N GLY A 878 6.32 -1.88 -35.88
CA GLY A 878 6.89 -2.67 -36.98
C GLY A 878 6.68 -2.09 -38.38
N ASN A 879 5.64 -1.26 -38.60
CA ASN A 879 5.41 -0.59 -39.88
C ASN A 879 6.52 0.43 -40.17
N LYS A 880 6.97 0.46 -41.43
CA LYS A 880 8.04 1.33 -41.94
C LYS A 880 7.58 2.32 -43.01
N SER A 881 6.32 2.26 -43.49
CA SER A 881 5.82 3.07 -44.61
C SER A 881 6.05 4.57 -44.39
N TRP A 882 5.65 5.06 -43.21
CA TRP A 882 5.77 6.45 -42.77
C TRP A 882 7.20 7.04 -42.86
N ARG A 883 8.24 6.19 -42.89
CA ARG A 883 9.64 6.64 -43.04
C ARG A 883 10.01 7.00 -44.48
N ALA A 884 9.27 6.54 -45.49
CA ALA A 884 9.63 6.72 -46.90
C ALA A 884 9.83 8.21 -47.26
N ASN A 885 8.93 9.07 -46.77
CA ASN A 885 8.93 10.51 -47.04
C ASN A 885 9.89 11.31 -46.13
N CYS A 886 10.55 10.67 -45.15
CA CYS A 886 11.35 11.32 -44.10
C CYS A 886 12.68 10.61 -43.76
N GLU A 887 13.13 9.65 -44.57
CA GLU A 887 14.17 8.69 -44.19
C GLU A 887 15.52 9.33 -43.82
N ALA A 888 15.90 10.43 -44.50
CA ALA A 888 17.13 11.17 -44.21
C ALA A 888 17.10 11.82 -42.81
N LEU A 889 16.04 12.56 -42.49
CA LEU A 889 15.84 13.21 -41.19
C LEU A 889 15.76 12.17 -40.06
N TYR A 890 15.06 11.05 -40.30
CA TYR A 890 15.00 9.93 -39.36
C TYR A 890 16.39 9.34 -39.05
N LYS A 891 17.25 9.14 -40.07
CA LYS A 891 18.63 8.64 -39.88
C LYS A 891 19.50 9.62 -39.08
N GLU A 892 19.31 10.93 -39.26
CA GLU A 892 20.04 11.95 -38.51
C GLU A 892 19.57 12.04 -37.06
N ARG A 893 18.27 12.25 -36.82
CA ARG A 893 17.68 12.30 -35.46
C ARG A 893 17.94 11.01 -34.66
N LYS A 894 17.81 9.83 -35.29
CA LYS A 894 18.14 8.54 -34.64
C LYS A 894 19.57 8.50 -34.09
N SER A 895 20.54 9.02 -34.84
CA SER A 895 21.96 8.98 -34.45
C SER A 895 22.23 9.81 -33.18
N ILE A 896 21.49 10.92 -33.00
CA ILE A 896 21.56 11.80 -31.83
C ILE A 896 20.83 11.14 -30.65
N VAL A 897 19.62 10.59 -30.88
CA VAL A 897 18.84 9.94 -29.82
C VAL A 897 19.50 8.67 -29.30
N GLU A 898 20.18 7.87 -30.14
CA GLU A 898 20.96 6.72 -29.67
C GLU A 898 22.13 7.12 -28.76
N PHE A 899 22.74 8.30 -28.97
CA PHE A 899 23.76 8.85 -28.09
C PHE A 899 23.18 9.42 -26.78
N TYR A 900 22.05 10.12 -26.83
CA TYR A 900 21.33 10.56 -25.62
C TYR A 900 20.92 9.37 -24.72
N ILE A 901 20.41 8.28 -25.33
CA ILE A 901 20.09 7.03 -24.61
C ILE A 901 21.34 6.44 -23.95
N TYR A 902 22.50 6.50 -24.60
CA TYR A 902 23.77 6.06 -24.01
C TYR A 902 24.16 6.90 -22.78
N LEU A 903 24.09 8.24 -22.87
CA LEU A 903 24.42 9.13 -21.74
C LEU A 903 23.50 8.90 -20.51
N VAL A 904 22.20 8.69 -20.74
CA VAL A 904 21.24 8.50 -19.63
C VAL A 904 21.29 7.07 -19.05
N ASN A 905 21.47 6.04 -19.88
CA ASN A 905 21.35 4.64 -19.43
C ASN A 905 22.69 3.93 -19.13
N HIS A 906 23.81 4.39 -19.70
CA HIS A 906 25.13 3.79 -19.49
C HIS A 906 25.97 4.64 -18.52
N GLU A 907 26.11 5.93 -18.83
CA GLU A 907 26.87 6.90 -18.00
C GLU A 907 26.06 7.40 -16.78
N SER A 908 24.78 7.00 -16.66
CA SER A 908 23.87 7.38 -15.57
C SER A 908 23.72 8.90 -15.34
N LEU A 909 23.86 9.69 -16.41
CA LEU A 909 23.79 11.15 -16.33
C LEU A 909 22.35 11.64 -16.20
N ASP A 910 22.16 12.71 -15.42
CA ASP A 910 20.89 13.42 -15.34
C ASP A 910 20.43 13.92 -16.72
N ARG A 911 19.12 13.90 -16.96
CA ARG A 911 18.50 14.13 -18.27
C ARG A 911 18.82 15.52 -18.82
N TYR A 912 18.81 16.55 -17.98
CA TYR A 912 19.14 17.91 -18.40
C TYR A 912 20.63 18.03 -18.75
N LYS A 913 21.52 17.44 -17.95
CA LYS A 913 22.96 17.38 -18.23
C LYS A 913 23.27 16.59 -19.51
N ALA A 914 22.53 15.53 -19.80
CA ALA A 914 22.66 14.76 -21.03
C ALA A 914 22.21 15.57 -22.28
N VAL A 915 21.18 16.41 -22.17
CA VAL A 915 20.81 17.37 -23.22
C VAL A 915 21.89 18.44 -23.39
N ASP A 916 22.37 19.07 -22.31
CA ASP A 916 23.45 20.07 -22.34
C ASP A 916 24.72 19.56 -23.03
N ILE A 917 25.10 18.29 -22.80
CA ILE A 917 26.26 17.65 -23.44
C ILE A 917 26.01 17.46 -24.94
N CYS A 918 24.82 17.02 -25.34
CA CYS A 918 24.45 16.91 -26.74
C CYS A 918 24.43 18.27 -27.45
N GLU A 919 23.93 19.33 -26.81
CA GLU A 919 23.89 20.68 -27.40
C GLU A 919 25.30 21.30 -27.50
N LYS A 920 26.17 21.14 -26.50
CA LYS A 920 27.60 21.53 -26.60
C LYS A 920 28.31 20.82 -27.76
N LEU A 921 28.03 19.53 -27.96
CA LEU A 921 28.52 18.76 -29.11
C LEU A 921 27.95 19.28 -30.45
N ARG A 922 26.70 19.75 -30.49
CA ARG A 922 26.10 20.38 -31.69
C ARG A 922 26.81 21.68 -32.02
N ASP A 923 27.04 22.54 -31.02
CA ASP A 923 27.63 23.85 -31.20
C ASP A 923 29.11 23.74 -31.64
N GLN A 924 29.86 22.77 -31.11
CA GLN A 924 31.19 22.37 -31.62
C GLN A 924 31.17 21.86 -33.08
N ASN A 925 30.03 21.38 -33.58
CA ASN A 925 29.85 20.87 -34.95
C ASN A 925 29.12 21.89 -35.87
N GLU A 926 29.40 23.18 -35.69
CA GLU A 926 28.81 24.31 -36.43
C GLU A 926 27.27 24.36 -36.36
N GLY A 927 26.68 23.94 -35.23
CA GLY A 927 25.23 23.98 -34.99
C GLY A 927 24.40 22.99 -35.83
N SER A 928 25.02 22.20 -36.71
CA SER A 928 24.30 21.44 -37.73
C SER A 928 24.05 19.98 -37.33
N PHE A 929 22.78 19.60 -37.19
CA PHE A 929 22.36 18.21 -36.91
C PHE A 929 22.95 17.19 -37.89
N SER A 930 23.07 17.53 -39.19
CA SER A 930 23.65 16.62 -40.20
C SER A 930 25.15 16.37 -39.94
N ARG A 931 25.89 17.36 -39.43
CA ARG A 931 27.30 17.20 -39.06
C ARG A 931 27.44 16.41 -37.77
N LEU A 932 26.71 16.77 -36.72
CA LEU A 932 26.69 16.02 -35.45
C LEU A 932 26.32 14.54 -35.68
N ALA A 933 25.28 14.27 -36.46
CA ALA A 933 24.87 12.90 -36.78
C ALA A 933 25.89 12.16 -37.67
N LYS A 934 26.75 12.83 -38.44
CA LYS A 934 27.88 12.21 -39.16
C LYS A 934 29.06 11.94 -38.23
N PHE A 935 29.39 12.88 -37.35
CA PHE A 935 30.43 12.73 -36.32
C PHE A 935 30.13 11.55 -35.39
N LEU A 936 28.93 11.50 -34.79
CA LEU A 936 28.50 10.39 -33.92
C LEU A 936 28.52 9.02 -34.64
N ARG A 937 28.10 8.98 -35.92
CA ARG A 937 28.17 7.74 -36.72
C ARG A 937 29.60 7.32 -37.04
N LYS A 938 30.52 8.28 -37.29
CA LYS A 938 31.94 7.98 -37.50
C LYS A 938 32.58 7.47 -36.21
N TRP A 939 32.43 8.20 -35.10
CA TRP A 939 32.95 7.79 -33.79
C TRP A 939 32.53 6.38 -33.42
N ARG A 940 31.24 6.08 -33.59
CA ARG A 940 30.67 4.76 -33.33
C ARG A 940 31.20 3.66 -34.25
N HIS A 941 31.55 3.97 -35.50
CA HIS A 941 32.21 3.01 -36.39
C HIS A 941 33.65 2.75 -35.95
N ASP A 942 34.39 3.82 -35.64
CA ASP A 942 35.79 3.77 -35.20
C ASP A 942 35.94 3.05 -33.82
N HIS A 943 34.91 3.11 -32.95
CA HIS A 943 34.90 2.54 -31.59
C HIS A 943 33.93 1.34 -31.41
N GLN A 944 33.96 0.36 -32.33
CA GLN A 944 33.28 -0.95 -32.20
C GLN A 944 31.77 -0.90 -31.86
N ASN A 945 31.04 0.07 -32.41
CA ASN A 945 29.61 0.37 -32.15
C ASN A 945 29.26 0.99 -30.79
N SER A 946 30.25 1.34 -29.96
CA SER A 946 30.04 2.07 -28.70
C SER A 946 30.21 3.60 -28.84
N PHE A 947 29.92 4.31 -27.76
CA PHE A 947 30.21 5.74 -27.55
C PHE A 947 31.20 5.98 -26.39
N ASP A 948 31.78 4.91 -25.83
CA ASP A 948 32.84 4.98 -24.81
C ASP A 948 33.95 5.99 -25.19
N GLY A 949 34.52 6.64 -24.18
CA GLY A 949 35.62 7.60 -24.34
C GLY A 949 35.23 8.97 -24.92
N LEU A 950 34.06 9.13 -25.56
CA LEU A 950 33.67 10.42 -26.15
C LEU A 950 33.50 11.53 -25.10
N LEU A 951 33.07 11.21 -23.87
CA LEU A 951 33.03 12.16 -22.76
C LEU A 951 34.42 12.60 -22.30
N VAL A 952 35.40 11.68 -22.33
CA VAL A 952 36.80 11.98 -21.95
C VAL A 952 37.48 12.84 -23.04
N TYR A 953 37.11 12.63 -24.30
CA TYR A 953 37.51 13.49 -25.42
C TYR A 953 36.92 14.91 -25.34
N LEU A 954 35.82 15.11 -24.58
CA LEU A 954 35.20 16.42 -24.35
C LEU A 954 35.69 17.15 -23.09
N SER A 955 36.49 16.49 -22.25
CA SER A 955 37.10 17.06 -21.04
C SER A 955 38.57 17.46 -21.21
N ASN A 956 39.14 17.30 -22.41
CA ASN A 956 40.48 17.72 -22.81
C ASN A 956 40.42 18.78 -23.91
#